data_AF-A0A7J5VXL4-F1
#
_entry.id   AF-A0A7J5VXL4-F1
#
_cell.length_a   1.000
_cell.length_b   1.000
_cell.length_c   1.000
_cell.angle_alpha   90.00
_cell.angle_beta   90.00
_cell.angle_gamma   90.00
#
_symmetry.space_group_name_H-M   'P 1'
#
loop_
_entity.id
_entity.type
_entity.pdbx_description
1 polymer ?
#
loop_
_entity_poly.entity_id
_entity_poly.type
_entity_poly.pdbx_seq_one_letter_code
_entity_poly.pdbx_strand_id
1 'polypeptide(L)'
;MINYAGTIEHNVFIIQLLRLISTCPVLSVVVKKVSNMEKKYITLLLFALSFATCALCQQNIYVDASNNTGTEDGTGQHPYNTIKEGVAAATAGTNLMISAGNYYPDSTWNEFDNALYIKPGITLTGEGMTNTIIHGVIVDWDQGNLPCSLEGISFQEYHFTRGPSEGPFDMPNVIRNCHAGVIKIAHSAGFPVGENPGPIYNFLIVNNDLGIDGIIEFAQGAGNVENRIQNNNCGYIYIKSGAGYSYLIDNNDVQNGIMDASGACNTTISNNRIINGAIIDKSGGNQDGVEDQFIENNQVNCDENAPILMDEDDKAAIIARPRSVTIRNNIITCSGNVSGLFSKSGGPFHVIANTITVDEFTQPATDPEEAICAVYTKAGWGYVRGNTIQGGHLGYYSKSGAVDFSGNSITGSFTGFLSSGAEEVHNNTIKECHGDGMILDGLAGPVHNNVIKDNAGSGIRVNRMPIDLGGGQDTCPGLNVITGNGNYDLYIESISEQHPLLYARFNVWDHTDPNDIMLYDIRDGSDSTGLVMVDFTPVGSLGVENPGNGELGSIGSIEVWPNPTQGKFQITKSKNQNQDYQIEIVDPFGKIMAKYNFERGATSFQMDITHIPTGIYFVRVSSDNQLIVKNIVKL
;
A
#
# COMPACT_ATOMS: atom_id res chain seq x y z
N MET A 1 70.06 -35.60 20.04
CA MET A 1 68.71 -36.17 20.17
C MET A 1 67.93 -35.30 21.13
N ILE A 2 66.79 -34.74 20.65
CA ILE A 2 65.58 -34.37 21.43
C ILE A 2 65.79 -33.17 22.41
N ASN A 3 65.16 -31.98 22.31
CA ASN A 3 63.78 -31.68 21.96
C ASN A 3 63.64 -30.21 21.48
N TYR A 4 63.31 -30.03 20.19
CA TYR A 4 62.71 -28.82 19.62
C TYR A 4 61.20 -29.10 19.55
N ALA A 5 60.46 -28.86 20.63
CA ALA A 5 59.01 -29.12 20.66
C ALA A 5 58.18 -28.08 21.46
N GLY A 6 58.81 -27.21 22.27
CA GLY A 6 58.07 -26.32 23.19
C GLY A 6 57.60 -24.97 22.63
N THR A 7 58.06 -24.54 21.45
CA THR A 7 57.82 -23.18 20.94
C THR A 7 56.81 -23.08 19.80
N ILE A 8 56.36 -24.20 19.23
CA ILE A 8 55.40 -24.21 18.11
C ILE A 8 53.96 -24.38 18.63
N GLU A 9 53.71 -25.22 19.63
CA GLU A 9 52.36 -25.39 20.21
C GLU A 9 51.84 -24.13 20.92
N HIS A 10 52.73 -23.37 21.57
CA HIS A 10 52.35 -22.13 22.26
C HIS A 10 51.93 -20.99 21.31
N ASN A 11 52.50 -20.94 20.10
CA ASN A 11 52.15 -19.93 19.09
C ASN A 11 50.87 -20.31 18.32
N VAL A 12 50.60 -21.60 18.12
CA VAL A 12 49.34 -22.06 17.50
C VAL A 12 48.15 -21.79 18.40
N PHE A 13 48.30 -21.97 19.72
CA PHE A 13 47.25 -21.67 20.71
C PHE A 13 46.92 -20.17 20.76
N ILE A 14 47.93 -19.30 20.72
CA ILE A 14 47.75 -17.84 20.71
C ILE A 14 47.12 -17.36 19.40
N ILE A 15 47.48 -17.95 18.25
CA ILE A 15 46.90 -17.60 16.94
C ILE A 15 45.45 -18.09 16.82
N GLN A 16 45.10 -19.24 17.40
CA GLN A 16 43.70 -19.71 17.46
C GLN A 16 42.85 -18.86 18.42
N LEU A 17 43.40 -18.44 19.56
CA LEU A 17 42.73 -17.55 20.51
C LEU A 17 42.48 -16.15 19.90
N LEU A 18 43.45 -15.61 19.15
CA LEU A 18 43.31 -14.34 18.43
C LEU A 18 42.28 -14.40 17.29
N ARG A 19 42.13 -15.55 16.63
CA ARG A 19 41.05 -15.78 15.64
C ARG A 19 39.67 -15.83 16.30
N LEU A 20 39.53 -16.45 17.48
CA LEU A 20 38.30 -16.46 18.26
C LEU A 20 37.90 -15.06 18.77
N ILE A 21 38.89 -14.23 19.11
CA ILE A 21 38.68 -12.86 19.60
C ILE A 21 38.29 -11.89 18.44
N SER A 22 38.69 -12.19 17.20
CA SER A 22 38.40 -11.34 16.03
C SER A 22 36.96 -11.44 15.51
N THR A 23 36.17 -12.39 15.98
CA THR A 23 34.75 -12.56 15.62
C THR A 23 33.77 -11.90 16.61
N CYS A 24 34.28 -11.23 17.65
CA CYS A 24 33.47 -10.48 18.62
C CYS A 24 33.62 -8.96 18.36
N PRO A 25 32.56 -8.22 17.99
CA PRO A 25 32.67 -6.83 17.55
C PRO A 25 33.24 -5.88 18.62
N VAL A 26 33.01 -6.17 19.90
CA VAL A 26 33.46 -5.38 21.06
C VAL A 26 34.99 -5.48 21.31
N LEU A 27 35.64 -6.59 20.93
CA LEU A 27 37.06 -6.82 21.21
C LEU A 27 38.02 -6.28 20.14
N SER A 28 37.52 -5.94 18.95
CA SER A 28 38.34 -5.41 17.85
C SER A 28 39.02 -4.07 18.18
N VAL A 29 38.42 -3.28 19.07
CA VAL A 29 38.92 -1.97 19.53
C VAL A 29 40.09 -2.13 20.52
N VAL A 30 40.10 -3.19 21.33
CA VAL A 30 41.15 -3.45 22.34
C VAL A 30 42.44 -3.91 21.67
N VAL A 31 42.37 -4.73 20.62
CA VAL A 31 43.54 -5.33 19.96
C VAL A 31 44.43 -4.27 19.28
N LYS A 32 43.88 -3.15 18.79
CA LYS A 32 44.69 -2.07 18.19
C LYS A 32 45.55 -1.28 19.19
N LYS A 33 45.27 -1.34 20.49
CA LYS A 33 46.04 -0.63 21.55
C LYS A 33 47.13 -1.48 22.22
N VAL A 34 47.18 -2.79 21.95
CA VAL A 34 48.02 -3.76 22.71
C VAL A 34 49.41 -4.00 22.10
N SER A 35 49.74 -3.40 20.95
CA SER A 35 51.02 -3.63 20.25
C SER A 35 52.29 -3.15 20.98
N ASN A 36 52.16 -2.41 22.10
CA ASN A 36 53.28 -1.81 22.84
C ASN A 36 53.42 -2.29 24.31
N MET A 37 52.76 -3.36 24.74
CA MET A 37 52.86 -3.87 26.13
C MET A 37 53.88 -5.01 26.28
N GLU A 38 54.67 -4.98 27.38
CA GLU A 38 55.58 -6.08 27.71
C GLU A 38 54.82 -7.40 27.98
N LYS A 39 55.44 -8.55 27.64
CA LYS A 39 54.85 -9.91 27.71
C LYS A 39 54.17 -10.25 29.04
N LYS A 40 54.63 -9.68 30.15
CA LYS A 40 54.06 -9.91 31.50
C LYS A 40 52.66 -9.28 31.65
N TYR A 41 52.42 -8.13 31.00
CA TYR A 41 51.10 -7.49 30.97
C TYR A 41 50.15 -8.16 29.98
N ILE A 42 50.65 -8.70 28.88
CA ILE A 42 49.85 -9.50 27.93
C ILE A 42 49.33 -10.77 28.62
N THR A 43 50.16 -11.41 29.45
CA THR A 43 49.74 -12.61 30.20
C THR A 43 48.70 -12.27 31.26
N LEU A 44 48.85 -11.14 31.97
CA LEU A 44 47.86 -10.65 32.94
C LEU A 44 46.54 -10.24 32.28
N LEU A 45 46.62 -9.60 31.10
CA LEU A 45 45.46 -9.19 30.30
C LEU A 45 44.75 -10.42 29.70
N LEU A 46 45.47 -11.42 29.21
CA LEU A 46 44.90 -12.69 28.73
C LEU A 46 44.31 -13.52 29.87
N PHE A 47 44.89 -13.47 31.07
CA PHE A 47 44.32 -14.11 32.27
C PHE A 47 43.03 -13.38 32.70
N ALA A 48 43.02 -12.05 32.70
CA ALA A 48 41.83 -11.23 32.94
C ALA A 48 40.75 -11.42 31.85
N LEU A 49 41.14 -11.54 30.57
CA LEU A 49 40.24 -11.88 29.47
C LEU A 49 39.72 -13.32 29.58
N SER A 50 40.51 -14.28 30.06
CA SER A 50 40.05 -15.66 30.25
C SER A 50 39.02 -15.79 31.37
N PHE A 51 39.14 -14.96 32.42
CA PHE A 51 38.10 -14.80 33.45
C PHE A 51 36.88 -14.03 32.92
N ALA A 52 37.07 -13.02 32.05
CA ALA A 52 35.98 -12.29 31.41
C ALA A 52 35.21 -13.14 30.37
N THR A 53 35.88 -14.04 29.64
CA THR A 53 35.23 -14.99 28.74
C THR A 53 34.52 -16.12 29.49
N CYS A 54 34.93 -16.42 30.72
CA CYS A 54 34.21 -17.34 31.60
C CYS A 54 32.93 -16.71 32.19
N ALA A 55 32.79 -15.38 32.13
CA ALA A 55 31.63 -14.62 32.59
C ALA A 55 30.65 -14.23 31.45
N LEU A 56 30.91 -14.68 30.22
CA LEU A 56 30.05 -14.41 29.03
C LEU A 56 29.28 -15.66 28.57
N CYS A 57 29.18 -16.68 29.42
CA CYS A 57 28.19 -17.74 29.22
C CYS A 57 26.82 -17.18 29.60
N GLN A 58 25.84 -17.29 28.70
CA GLN A 58 24.43 -17.03 29.02
C GLN A 58 24.06 -17.86 30.25
N GLN A 59 23.84 -17.18 31.39
CA GLN A 59 23.55 -17.86 32.64
C GLN A 59 22.09 -18.29 32.61
N ASN A 60 21.82 -19.58 32.74
CA ASN A 60 20.47 -20.07 32.92
C ASN A 60 20.12 -20.10 34.40
N ILE A 61 19.00 -19.48 34.78
CA ILE A 61 18.38 -19.64 36.10
C ILE A 61 17.03 -20.32 35.88
N TYR A 62 16.71 -21.30 36.71
CA TYR A 62 15.49 -22.10 36.57
C TYR A 62 14.46 -21.70 37.63
N VAL A 63 13.21 -21.61 37.20
CA VAL A 63 12.04 -21.36 38.05
C VAL A 63 11.02 -22.47 37.81
N ASP A 64 10.49 -23.03 38.90
CA ASP A 64 9.47 -24.06 38.89
C ASP A 64 8.57 -23.92 40.12
N ALA A 65 7.32 -23.46 39.92
CA ALA A 65 6.34 -23.30 40.98
C ALA A 65 5.99 -24.59 41.73
N SER A 66 6.35 -25.76 41.19
CA SER A 66 6.16 -27.06 41.84
C SER A 66 7.30 -27.45 42.78
N ASN A 67 8.42 -26.71 42.79
CA ASN A 67 9.54 -27.00 43.68
C ASN A 67 9.19 -26.76 45.16
N ASN A 68 8.90 -27.85 45.85
CA ASN A 68 8.62 -27.87 47.28
C ASN A 68 9.72 -28.56 48.09
N THR A 69 10.93 -28.68 47.53
CA THR A 69 12.05 -29.40 48.18
C THR A 69 12.67 -28.61 49.34
N GLY A 70 12.42 -27.30 49.42
CA GLY A 70 12.99 -26.39 50.41
C GLY A 70 14.45 -26.01 50.15
N THR A 71 15.03 -26.45 49.02
CA THR A 71 16.35 -26.01 48.53
C THR A 71 16.14 -25.30 47.20
N GLU A 72 16.62 -24.06 47.12
CA GLU A 72 16.39 -23.16 45.98
C GLU A 72 17.68 -22.36 45.73
N ASP A 73 18.39 -22.70 44.66
CA ASP A 73 19.62 -22.01 44.24
C ASP A 73 19.57 -21.56 42.77
N GLY A 74 18.43 -21.77 42.09
CA GLY A 74 18.22 -21.39 40.70
C GLY A 74 18.86 -22.33 39.69
N THR A 75 19.47 -23.44 40.12
CA THR A 75 19.95 -24.49 39.21
C THR A 75 18.79 -25.36 38.72
N GLY A 76 18.99 -26.12 37.64
CA GLY A 76 17.97 -27.04 37.14
C GLY A 76 17.62 -28.19 38.12
N GLN A 77 18.43 -28.43 39.16
CA GLN A 77 18.12 -29.41 40.22
C GLN A 77 17.37 -28.79 41.39
N HIS A 78 17.59 -27.50 41.66
CA HIS A 78 16.99 -26.74 42.75
C HIS A 78 16.48 -25.39 42.25
N PRO A 79 15.48 -25.39 41.35
CA PRO A 79 14.94 -24.16 40.76
C PRO A 79 14.31 -23.27 41.84
N TYR A 80 14.21 -21.96 41.61
CA TYR A 80 13.40 -21.11 42.50
C TYR A 80 11.93 -21.47 42.37
N ASN A 81 11.18 -21.45 43.48
CA ASN A 81 9.75 -21.75 43.42
C ASN A 81 8.88 -20.53 43.14
N THR A 82 9.42 -19.31 43.27
CA THR A 82 8.75 -18.10 42.79
C THR A 82 9.48 -17.43 41.63
N ILE A 83 8.70 -16.83 40.72
CA ILE A 83 9.24 -16.06 39.60
C ILE A 83 10.01 -14.82 40.07
N LYS A 84 9.60 -14.25 41.20
CA LYS A 84 10.23 -13.07 41.80
C LYS A 84 11.65 -13.39 42.28
N GLU A 85 11.86 -14.53 42.92
CA GLU A 85 13.20 -14.97 43.33
C GLU A 85 14.10 -15.20 42.12
N GLY A 86 13.57 -15.83 41.07
CA GLY A 86 14.27 -16.00 39.81
C GLY A 86 14.75 -14.68 39.20
N VAL A 87 13.86 -13.69 39.10
CA VAL A 87 14.22 -12.35 38.59
C VAL A 87 15.15 -11.59 39.54
N ALA A 88 14.98 -11.74 40.86
CA ALA A 88 15.86 -11.12 41.85
C ALA A 88 17.30 -11.66 41.75
N ALA A 89 17.46 -12.97 41.51
CA ALA A 89 18.74 -13.62 41.31
C ALA A 89 19.37 -13.34 39.93
N ALA A 90 18.55 -13.03 38.93
CA ALA A 90 19.01 -12.74 37.57
C ALA A 90 19.88 -11.47 37.49
N THR A 91 20.90 -11.55 36.64
CA THR A 91 21.75 -10.43 36.23
C THR A 91 21.67 -10.23 34.71
N ALA A 92 22.19 -9.12 34.20
CA ALA A 92 22.20 -8.85 32.76
C ALA A 92 22.81 -10.02 31.96
N GLY A 93 22.14 -10.47 30.89
CA GLY A 93 22.51 -11.62 30.08
C GLY A 93 21.93 -12.96 30.58
N THR A 94 21.20 -12.98 31.71
CA THR A 94 20.55 -14.18 32.24
C THR A 94 19.36 -14.60 31.37
N ASN A 95 19.23 -15.90 31.12
CA ASN A 95 18.01 -16.52 30.64
C ASN A 95 17.28 -17.23 31.79
N LEU A 96 16.12 -16.72 32.15
CA LEU A 96 15.26 -17.31 33.16
C LEU A 96 14.36 -18.36 32.49
N MET A 97 14.68 -19.62 32.73
CA MET A 97 13.95 -20.78 32.23
C MET A 97 12.79 -21.09 33.20
N ILE A 98 11.56 -20.87 32.76
CA ILE A 98 10.36 -20.94 33.59
C ILE A 98 9.56 -22.18 33.19
N SER A 99 9.51 -23.16 34.09
CA SER A 99 8.77 -24.41 33.87
C SER A 99 7.28 -24.13 33.74
N ALA A 100 6.53 -25.03 33.10
CA ALA A 100 5.07 -24.95 33.07
C ALA A 100 4.49 -24.82 34.50
N GLY A 101 3.58 -23.87 34.69
CA GLY A 101 3.04 -23.55 36.01
C GLY A 101 2.31 -22.21 36.06
N ASN A 102 1.73 -21.95 37.23
CA ASN A 102 1.08 -20.68 37.56
C ASN A 102 1.96 -19.90 38.52
N TYR A 103 2.31 -18.68 38.14
CA TYR A 103 3.20 -17.80 38.88
C TYR A 103 2.45 -16.54 39.30
N TYR A 104 2.59 -16.16 40.57
CA TYR A 104 1.87 -15.05 41.17
C TYR A 104 2.87 -14.03 41.71
N PRO A 105 3.24 -13.00 40.90
CA PRO A 105 3.97 -11.85 41.41
C PRO A 105 3.16 -11.15 42.50
N ASP A 106 3.84 -10.56 43.48
CA ASP A 106 3.24 -9.99 44.70
C ASP A 106 3.59 -8.50 44.90
N SER A 107 4.15 -7.86 43.87
CA SER A 107 4.52 -6.44 43.93
C SER A 107 3.42 -5.58 43.34
N THR A 108 3.33 -4.31 43.72
CA THR A 108 2.32 -3.39 43.18
C THR A 108 2.92 -2.46 42.12
N TRP A 109 2.17 -2.15 41.06
CA TRP A 109 2.51 -1.13 40.06
C TRP A 109 1.23 -0.41 39.60
N ASN A 110 1.14 0.90 39.84
CA ASN A 110 -0.08 1.69 39.65
C ASN A 110 -1.29 1.02 40.35
N GLU A 111 -2.29 0.59 39.58
CA GLU A 111 -3.51 -0.08 40.04
C GLU A 111 -3.40 -1.61 40.05
N PHE A 112 -2.27 -2.18 39.63
CA PHE A 112 -2.06 -3.62 39.58
C PHE A 112 -1.38 -4.12 40.86
N ASP A 113 -2.01 -5.09 41.53
CA ASP A 113 -1.50 -5.69 42.77
C ASP A 113 -0.53 -6.87 42.56
N ASN A 114 -0.42 -7.37 41.32
CA ASN A 114 0.42 -8.51 40.95
C ASN A 114 1.38 -8.12 39.81
N ALA A 115 2.37 -7.30 40.10
CA ALA A 115 3.39 -6.83 39.16
C ALA A 115 4.69 -7.63 39.29
N LEU A 116 5.29 -7.99 38.17
CA LEU A 116 6.64 -8.54 38.05
C LEU A 116 7.56 -7.48 37.44
N TYR A 117 8.45 -6.93 38.25
CA TYR A 117 9.48 -6.00 37.78
C TYR A 117 10.66 -6.77 37.18
N ILE A 118 10.98 -6.52 35.91
CA ILE A 118 12.14 -7.11 35.24
C ILE A 118 13.30 -6.12 35.13
N LYS A 119 14.53 -6.64 35.06
CA LYS A 119 15.77 -5.87 34.97
C LYS A 119 16.26 -5.84 33.51
N PRO A 120 16.91 -4.76 33.04
CA PRO A 120 17.54 -4.69 31.74
C PRO A 120 18.46 -5.89 31.44
N GLY A 121 18.36 -6.44 30.24
CA GLY A 121 19.25 -7.49 29.77
C GLY A 121 18.83 -8.91 30.15
N ILE A 122 17.66 -9.14 30.77
CA ILE A 122 17.20 -10.49 31.08
C ILE A 122 16.24 -11.03 30.01
N THR A 123 16.25 -12.35 29.84
CA THR A 123 15.27 -13.07 29.02
C THR A 123 14.39 -13.93 29.92
N LEU A 124 13.08 -13.88 29.75
CA LEU A 124 12.12 -14.81 30.35
C LEU A 124 11.67 -15.82 29.29
N THR A 125 11.96 -17.10 29.51
CA THR A 125 11.62 -18.18 28.58
C THR A 125 10.72 -19.21 29.26
N GLY A 126 9.46 -19.27 28.85
CA GLY A 126 8.51 -20.30 29.29
C GLY A 126 8.53 -21.55 28.41
N GLU A 127 7.88 -22.62 28.89
CA GLU A 127 7.66 -23.86 28.13
C GLU A 127 6.47 -23.77 27.16
N GLY A 128 5.86 -22.60 27.03
CA GLY A 128 4.78 -22.31 26.09
C GLY A 128 3.71 -21.41 26.71
N MET A 129 3.16 -20.49 25.90
CA MET A 129 2.19 -19.49 26.38
C MET A 129 0.93 -20.09 27.03
N THR A 130 0.54 -21.32 26.68
CA THR A 130 -0.61 -22.00 27.31
C THR A 130 -0.29 -22.66 28.64
N ASN A 131 1.00 -22.86 28.95
CA ASN A 131 1.46 -23.69 30.06
C ASN A 131 2.23 -22.90 31.12
N THR A 132 2.87 -21.80 30.74
CA THR A 132 3.63 -20.92 31.65
C THR A 132 2.87 -19.61 31.81
N ILE A 133 2.11 -19.50 32.91
CA ILE A 133 1.17 -18.39 33.16
C ILE A 133 1.66 -17.53 34.32
N ILE A 134 1.93 -16.26 34.05
CA ILE A 134 2.20 -15.23 35.05
C ILE A 134 0.88 -14.47 35.29
N HIS A 135 0.29 -14.66 36.46
CA HIS A 135 -0.97 -14.03 36.89
C HIS A 135 -0.73 -12.58 37.32
N GLY A 136 -0.35 -11.74 36.36
CA GLY A 136 0.06 -10.38 36.65
C GLY A 136 0.56 -9.60 35.44
N VAL A 137 0.98 -8.37 35.71
CA VAL A 137 1.62 -7.49 34.72
C VAL A 137 3.13 -7.61 34.79
N ILE A 138 3.80 -7.50 33.65
CA ILE A 138 5.26 -7.45 33.55
C ILE A 138 5.66 -6.00 33.31
N VAL A 139 6.52 -5.46 34.16
CA VAL A 139 6.93 -4.06 34.11
C VAL A 139 8.44 -3.99 33.90
N ASP A 140 8.85 -3.41 32.78
CA ASP A 140 10.23 -3.07 32.48
C ASP A 140 10.48 -1.60 32.80
N TRP A 141 10.97 -1.34 34.02
CA TRP A 141 11.09 -0.01 34.61
C TRP A 141 12.54 0.43 34.85
N ASP A 142 13.43 -0.53 35.11
CA ASP A 142 14.77 -0.23 35.60
C ASP A 142 15.66 0.38 34.50
N GLN A 143 16.49 1.37 34.87
CA GLN A 143 17.25 2.16 33.92
C GLN A 143 18.35 1.29 33.29
N GLY A 144 18.35 1.18 31.96
CA GLY A 144 19.39 0.46 31.25
C GLY A 144 19.14 0.37 29.75
N ASN A 145 20.22 0.19 29.00
CA ASN A 145 20.24 0.11 27.54
C ASN A 145 20.17 -1.33 27.01
N LEU A 146 20.23 -2.34 27.88
CA LEU A 146 20.22 -3.74 27.48
C LEU A 146 18.79 -4.22 27.17
N PRO A 147 18.57 -4.92 26.05
CA PRO A 147 17.24 -5.39 25.68
C PRO A 147 16.74 -6.47 26.64
N CYS A 148 15.43 -6.48 26.86
CA CYS A 148 14.73 -7.61 27.49
C CYS A 148 14.09 -8.49 26.43
N SER A 149 13.89 -9.77 26.77
CA SER A 149 13.16 -10.71 25.90
C SER A 149 12.13 -11.50 26.68
N LEU A 150 10.93 -11.61 26.13
CA LEU A 150 9.83 -12.42 26.66
C LEU A 150 9.46 -13.47 25.60
N GLU A 151 9.49 -14.74 26.00
CA GLU A 151 9.25 -15.85 25.08
C GLU A 151 8.40 -16.95 25.71
N GLY A 152 7.34 -17.37 25.02
CA GLY A 152 6.62 -18.59 25.38
C GLY A 152 5.89 -18.50 26.72
N ILE A 153 5.39 -17.32 27.09
CA ILE A 153 4.72 -17.07 28.38
C ILE A 153 3.38 -16.36 28.17
N SER A 154 2.45 -16.57 29.11
CA SER A 154 1.22 -15.80 29.22
C SER A 154 1.31 -14.82 30.38
N PHE A 155 0.85 -13.58 30.17
CA PHE A 155 0.77 -12.54 31.19
C PHE A 155 -0.43 -11.61 30.90
N GLN A 156 -0.81 -10.77 31.86
CA GLN A 156 -1.94 -9.86 31.66
C GLN A 156 -1.53 -8.70 30.74
N GLU A 157 -0.48 -7.97 31.10
CA GLU A 157 0.01 -6.82 30.34
C GLU A 157 1.53 -6.73 30.43
N TYR A 158 2.15 -6.24 29.36
CA TYR A 158 3.55 -5.82 29.37
C TYR A 158 3.64 -4.30 29.25
N HIS A 159 4.41 -3.69 30.15
CA HIS A 159 4.66 -2.26 30.17
C HIS A 159 6.16 -1.99 30.10
N PHE A 160 6.62 -1.46 28.96
CA PHE A 160 7.95 -0.87 28.87
C PHE A 160 7.87 0.59 29.28
N THR A 161 8.59 0.95 30.35
CA THR A 161 8.47 2.25 31.05
C THR A 161 9.82 2.85 31.45
N ARG A 162 10.90 2.39 30.82
CA ARG A 162 12.25 2.88 31.12
C ARG A 162 12.36 4.37 30.84
N GLY A 163 13.12 5.04 31.69
CA GLY A 163 13.57 6.40 31.42
C GLY A 163 14.72 6.44 30.42
N PRO A 164 15.35 7.62 30.28
CA PRO A 164 16.41 7.78 29.33
C PRO A 164 17.70 7.07 29.72
N SER A 165 18.30 6.34 28.77
CA SER A 165 19.56 5.62 28.90
C SER A 165 20.56 6.00 27.79
N GLU A 166 21.85 5.89 28.08
CA GLU A 166 22.94 6.06 27.12
C GLU A 166 23.47 4.68 26.66
N GLY A 167 23.99 4.60 25.44
CA GLY A 167 24.80 3.47 24.98
C GLY A 167 24.30 2.83 23.69
N PRO A 168 24.90 1.71 23.25
CA PRO A 168 24.52 1.08 22.00
C PRO A 168 23.14 0.41 22.14
N PHE A 169 22.21 0.79 21.28
CA PHE A 169 20.89 0.16 21.14
C PHE A 169 20.88 -0.80 19.94
N ASP A 170 21.89 -1.66 19.89
CA ASP A 170 22.18 -2.47 18.70
C ASP A 170 21.23 -3.68 18.56
N MET A 171 20.46 -4.00 19.61
CA MET A 171 19.64 -5.20 19.70
C MET A 171 18.21 -4.86 20.17
N PRO A 172 17.18 -5.43 19.53
CA PRO A 172 15.80 -5.17 19.89
C PRO A 172 15.40 -5.84 21.20
N ASN A 173 14.49 -5.19 21.92
CA ASN A 173 13.63 -5.89 22.86
C ASN A 173 12.72 -6.84 22.05
N VAL A 174 12.56 -8.08 22.53
CA VAL A 174 11.81 -9.11 21.80
C VAL A 174 10.65 -9.60 22.65
N ILE A 175 9.45 -9.58 22.09
CA ILE A 175 8.28 -10.22 22.68
C ILE A 175 7.75 -11.20 21.65
N ARG A 176 7.82 -12.49 21.94
CA ARG A 176 7.48 -13.52 20.96
C ARG A 176 6.79 -14.75 21.53
N ASN A 177 5.89 -15.32 20.74
CA ASN A 177 5.17 -16.56 21.12
C ASN A 177 4.50 -16.42 22.50
N CYS A 178 4.04 -15.22 22.84
CA CYS A 178 3.41 -14.92 24.13
C CYS A 178 1.89 -14.72 23.98
N HIS A 179 1.18 -14.87 25.09
CA HIS A 179 -0.20 -14.42 25.25
C HIS A 179 -0.26 -13.21 26.19
N ALA A 180 -0.94 -12.14 25.77
CA ALA A 180 -1.06 -10.91 26.55
C ALA A 180 -2.35 -10.15 26.24
N GLY A 181 -2.96 -9.49 27.20
CA GLY A 181 -4.02 -8.52 26.91
C GLY A 181 -3.48 -7.24 26.28
N VAL A 182 -2.35 -6.75 26.78
CA VAL A 182 -1.74 -5.50 26.32
C VAL A 182 -0.22 -5.62 26.23
N ILE A 183 0.35 -5.09 25.16
CA ILE A 183 1.78 -4.77 25.04
C ILE A 183 1.89 -3.27 24.82
N LYS A 184 2.33 -2.56 25.85
CA LYS A 184 2.44 -1.09 25.87
C LYS A 184 3.89 -0.66 25.99
N ILE A 185 4.34 0.10 25.00
CA ILE A 185 5.67 0.66 24.94
C ILE A 185 5.58 2.16 25.16
N ALA A 186 5.84 2.63 26.39
CA ALA A 186 5.64 4.02 26.78
C ALA A 186 6.91 4.59 27.44
N HIS A 187 7.53 5.58 26.80
CA HIS A 187 8.61 6.34 27.42
C HIS A 187 8.66 7.77 26.90
N SER A 188 9.12 8.68 27.76
CA SER A 188 9.33 10.08 27.41
C SER A 188 10.30 10.24 26.23
N ALA A 189 10.17 11.35 25.51
CA ALA A 189 10.98 11.67 24.34
C ALA A 189 12.49 11.62 24.61
N GLY A 190 13.24 11.07 23.64
CA GLY A 190 14.60 11.49 23.38
C GLY A 190 14.56 12.95 22.91
N PHE A 191 15.42 13.79 23.48
CA PHE A 191 15.57 15.18 23.08
C PHE A 191 15.83 15.30 21.55
N PRO A 192 15.40 16.41 20.92
CA PRO A 192 15.42 16.56 19.46
C PRO A 192 16.83 16.47 18.87
N VAL A 193 16.84 16.09 17.59
CA VAL A 193 17.97 15.97 16.66
C VAL A 193 19.06 17.02 16.92
N GLY A 194 20.20 16.54 17.44
CA GLY A 194 21.43 17.24 17.83
C GLY A 194 22.49 16.20 18.27
N GLU A 195 23.72 16.62 18.61
CA GLU A 195 24.91 15.74 18.78
C GLU A 195 24.83 14.62 19.84
N ASN A 196 23.74 14.46 20.58
CA ASN A 196 23.52 13.30 21.43
C ASN A 196 22.11 12.72 21.19
N PRO A 197 21.98 11.59 20.47
CA PRO A 197 20.70 10.92 20.37
C PRO A 197 20.27 10.48 21.76
N GLY A 198 19.02 10.78 22.11
CA GLY A 198 18.39 10.19 23.29
C GLY A 198 18.32 8.65 23.19
N PRO A 199 17.73 8.00 24.19
CA PRO A 199 17.64 6.54 24.25
C PRO A 199 16.77 6.03 23.12
N ILE A 200 17.27 5.08 22.33
CA ILE A 200 16.56 4.59 21.15
C ILE A 200 16.28 3.10 21.29
N TYR A 201 15.20 2.73 21.97
CA TYR A 201 14.81 1.33 22.11
C TYR A 201 14.04 0.86 20.87
N ASN A 202 14.54 -0.17 20.20
CA ASN A 202 13.79 -0.87 19.15
C ASN A 202 13.08 -2.12 19.70
N PHE A 203 11.99 -2.48 19.04
CA PHE A 203 11.14 -3.59 19.43
C PHE A 203 10.85 -4.52 18.25
N LEU A 204 10.91 -5.81 18.53
CA LEU A 204 10.38 -6.87 17.69
C LEU A 204 9.25 -7.58 18.46
N ILE A 205 8.01 -7.32 18.04
CA ILE A 205 6.81 -7.95 18.60
C ILE A 205 6.30 -8.94 17.56
N VAL A 206 6.53 -10.24 17.79
CA VAL A 206 6.33 -11.26 16.75
C VAL A 206 5.65 -12.53 17.23
N ASN A 207 4.71 -13.06 16.45
CA ASN A 207 4.01 -14.32 16.74
C ASN A 207 3.30 -14.34 18.11
N ASN A 208 2.74 -13.20 18.55
CA ASN A 208 2.00 -13.15 19.80
C ASN A 208 0.49 -13.29 19.54
N ASP A 209 -0.22 -13.83 20.52
CA ASP A 209 -1.68 -13.89 20.52
C ASP A 209 -2.24 -13.03 21.65
N LEU A 210 -2.77 -11.87 21.30
CA LEU A 210 -3.39 -10.96 22.26
C LEU A 210 -4.92 -11.07 22.28
N GLY A 211 -5.49 -11.93 21.42
CA GLY A 211 -6.94 -12.04 21.26
C GLY A 211 -7.59 -10.83 20.60
N ILE A 212 -8.92 -10.89 20.48
CA ILE A 212 -9.73 -9.94 19.69
C ILE A 212 -9.81 -8.52 20.26
N ASP A 213 -9.55 -8.36 21.55
CA ASP A 213 -9.55 -7.06 22.24
C ASP A 213 -8.12 -6.62 22.61
N GLY A 214 -7.13 -7.43 22.26
CA GLY A 214 -5.73 -7.24 22.62
C GLY A 214 -5.11 -6.01 21.97
N ILE A 215 -4.20 -5.33 22.67
CA ILE A 215 -3.63 -4.06 22.21
C ILE A 215 -2.11 -4.13 22.11
N ILE A 216 -1.57 -3.71 20.97
CA ILE A 216 -0.17 -3.32 20.83
C ILE A 216 -0.12 -1.80 20.70
N GLU A 217 0.49 -1.10 21.65
CA GLU A 217 0.57 0.37 21.67
C GLU A 217 2.00 0.87 21.80
N PHE A 218 2.41 1.74 20.88
CA PHE A 218 3.61 2.56 20.98
C PHE A 218 3.22 3.98 21.36
N ALA A 219 3.62 4.42 22.54
CA ALA A 219 3.41 5.77 23.08
C ALA A 219 4.76 6.37 23.52
N GLN A 220 5.70 6.43 22.57
CA GLN A 220 7.08 6.86 22.79
C GLN A 220 7.26 8.31 22.34
N GLY A 221 8.13 9.10 22.95
CA GLY A 221 8.56 10.34 22.30
C GLY A 221 9.54 10.08 21.14
N ALA A 222 10.07 11.13 20.50
CA ALA A 222 10.85 11.03 19.26
C ALA A 222 12.06 10.07 19.34
N GLY A 223 12.42 9.47 18.21
CA GLY A 223 13.51 8.49 18.08
C GLY A 223 13.97 8.29 16.64
N ASN A 224 14.84 7.30 16.41
CA ASN A 224 15.40 7.00 15.08
C ASN A 224 15.79 5.52 14.97
N VAL A 225 14.83 4.63 15.26
CA VAL A 225 14.98 3.18 15.08
C VAL A 225 13.78 2.62 14.35
N GLU A 226 13.97 1.40 13.85
CA GLU A 226 12.90 0.59 13.29
C GLU A 226 12.25 -0.27 14.37
N ASN A 227 10.92 -0.22 14.45
CA ASN A 227 10.09 -1.13 15.24
C ASN A 227 9.33 -2.07 14.30
N ARG A 228 9.24 -3.35 14.66
CA ARG A 228 8.62 -4.39 13.85
C ARG A 228 7.51 -5.10 14.63
N ILE A 229 6.32 -5.15 14.03
CA ILE A 229 5.14 -5.81 14.58
C ILE A 229 4.69 -6.83 13.53
N GLN A 230 4.95 -8.11 13.77
CA GLN A 230 4.80 -9.16 12.76
C GLN A 230 4.05 -10.40 13.23
N ASN A 231 3.18 -10.97 12.39
CA ASN A 231 2.54 -12.26 12.67
C ASN A 231 1.76 -12.32 13.99
N ASN A 232 1.27 -11.19 14.49
CA ASN A 232 0.49 -11.16 15.73
C ASN A 232 -1.00 -11.32 15.43
N ASN A 233 -1.74 -11.89 16.38
CA ASN A 233 -3.19 -11.81 16.46
C ASN A 233 -3.56 -10.80 17.55
N CYS A 234 -4.27 -9.72 17.20
CA CYS A 234 -4.62 -8.68 18.17
C CYS A 234 -5.90 -7.94 17.80
N GLY A 235 -6.47 -7.21 18.75
CA GLY A 235 -7.58 -6.29 18.50
C GLY A 235 -7.12 -5.03 17.77
N TYR A 236 -6.11 -4.37 18.32
CA TYR A 236 -5.65 -3.07 17.85
C TYR A 236 -4.12 -2.97 17.80
N ILE A 237 -3.65 -2.19 16.82
CA ILE A 237 -2.28 -1.66 16.78
C ILE A 237 -2.35 -0.14 16.77
N TYR A 238 -1.75 0.48 17.77
CA TYR A 238 -1.71 1.93 17.94
C TYR A 238 -0.28 2.46 17.88
N ILE A 239 0.00 3.35 16.94
CA ILE A 239 1.26 4.08 16.87
C ILE A 239 0.99 5.53 17.24
N LYS A 240 1.47 5.95 18.41
CA LYS A 240 1.27 7.30 18.99
C LYS A 240 2.63 7.93 19.34
N SER A 241 3.64 7.61 18.54
CA SER A 241 5.02 7.99 18.81
C SER A 241 5.35 9.41 18.36
N GLY A 242 6.38 10.02 18.94
CA GLY A 242 7.02 11.21 18.35
C GLY A 242 7.66 10.89 16.99
N ALA A 243 8.21 11.91 16.32
CA ALA A 243 8.80 11.75 14.99
C ALA A 243 10.10 10.91 14.95
N GLY A 244 10.45 10.44 13.75
CA GLY A 244 11.76 9.89 13.38
C GLY A 244 11.88 8.37 13.40
N TYR A 245 10.88 7.64 13.90
CA TYR A 245 10.87 6.17 13.84
C TYR A 245 10.56 5.66 12.44
N SER A 246 10.91 4.40 12.22
CA SER A 246 10.32 3.57 11.17
C SER A 246 9.47 2.47 11.81
N TYR A 247 8.29 2.23 11.25
CA TYR A 247 7.39 1.15 11.67
C TYR A 247 7.13 0.21 10.50
N LEU A 248 7.35 -1.08 10.74
CA LEU A 248 6.91 -2.16 9.87
C LEU A 248 5.82 -2.95 10.60
N ILE A 249 4.58 -2.80 10.14
CA ILE A 249 3.42 -3.54 10.63
C ILE A 249 3.05 -4.56 9.55
N ASP A 250 3.48 -5.81 9.72
CA ASP A 250 3.51 -6.78 8.64
C ASP A 250 2.87 -8.12 9.00
N ASN A 251 1.98 -8.63 8.14
CA ASN A 251 1.40 -9.98 8.27
C ASN A 251 0.70 -10.24 9.62
N ASN A 252 -0.03 -9.26 10.16
CA ASN A 252 -0.81 -9.42 11.38
C ASN A 252 -2.29 -9.72 11.06
N ASP A 253 -2.92 -10.49 11.93
CA ASP A 253 -4.38 -10.65 11.99
C ASP A 253 -4.93 -9.66 13.03
N VAL A 254 -5.63 -8.62 12.56
CA VAL A 254 -6.10 -7.52 13.40
C VAL A 254 -7.63 -7.46 13.38
N GLN A 255 -8.25 -7.54 14.56
CA GLN A 255 -9.71 -7.60 14.64
C GLN A 255 -10.36 -6.25 14.36
N ASN A 256 -9.91 -5.17 15.02
CA ASN A 256 -10.64 -3.91 15.10
C ASN A 256 -9.95 -2.76 14.36
N GLY A 257 -8.62 -2.80 14.19
CA GLY A 257 -7.93 -1.91 13.23
C GLY A 257 -6.54 -1.45 13.65
N ILE A 258 -5.93 -0.68 12.76
CA ILE A 258 -4.60 -0.09 12.93
C ILE A 258 -4.76 1.44 12.87
N MET A 259 -4.21 2.15 13.85
CA MET A 259 -4.17 3.60 13.83
C MET A 259 -2.75 4.12 14.06
N ASP A 260 -2.26 4.87 13.07
CA ASP A 260 -1.05 5.68 13.18
C ASP A 260 -1.44 7.14 13.42
N ALA A 261 -1.11 7.64 14.61
CA ALA A 261 -1.24 9.03 15.02
C ALA A 261 0.12 9.57 15.49
N SER A 262 1.21 9.05 14.92
CA SER A 262 2.57 9.44 15.27
C SER A 262 2.96 10.81 14.70
N GLY A 263 4.12 11.32 15.10
CA GLY A 263 4.78 12.44 14.43
C GLY A 263 5.24 12.07 13.01
N ALA A 264 6.26 12.76 12.50
CA ALA A 264 6.86 12.45 11.21
C ALA A 264 7.65 11.13 11.26
N CYS A 265 6.96 10.01 11.09
CA CYS A 265 7.52 8.65 11.04
C CYS A 265 7.33 8.04 9.65
N ASN A 266 8.19 7.06 9.35
CA ASN A 266 8.07 6.25 8.14
C ASN A 266 7.31 4.97 8.50
N THR A 267 6.07 4.85 8.03
CA THR A 267 5.21 3.71 8.38
C THR A 267 4.89 2.90 7.15
N THR A 268 5.15 1.59 7.23
CA THR A 268 4.72 0.59 6.25
C THR A 268 3.74 -0.37 6.92
N ILE A 269 2.51 -0.38 6.43
CA ILE A 269 1.43 -1.27 6.86
C ILE A 269 1.20 -2.27 5.72
N SER A 270 1.70 -3.49 5.87
CA SER A 270 1.75 -4.47 4.80
C SER A 270 1.19 -5.84 5.15
N ASN A 271 0.55 -6.51 4.19
CA ASN A 271 0.16 -7.92 4.30
C ASN A 271 -0.77 -8.25 5.49
N ASN A 272 -1.44 -7.26 6.11
CA ASN A 272 -2.29 -7.50 7.27
C ASN A 272 -3.70 -7.91 6.83
N ARG A 273 -4.38 -8.70 7.67
CA ARG A 273 -5.81 -8.99 7.56
C ARG A 273 -6.56 -8.22 8.64
N ILE A 274 -7.35 -7.24 8.23
CA ILE A 274 -8.23 -6.45 9.11
C ILE A 274 -9.65 -7.02 8.99
N ILE A 275 -10.19 -7.55 10.08
CA ILE A 275 -11.39 -8.41 10.05
C ILE A 275 -12.70 -7.60 10.15
N ASN A 276 -12.78 -6.67 11.09
CA ASN A 276 -13.89 -5.73 11.22
C ASN A 276 -13.36 -4.38 11.69
N GLY A 277 -12.62 -3.72 10.80
CA GLY A 277 -11.83 -2.57 11.19
C GLY A 277 -11.35 -1.76 9.99
N ALA A 278 -10.58 -0.74 10.32
CA ALA A 278 -10.00 0.17 9.35
C ALA A 278 -8.50 0.37 9.60
N ILE A 279 -7.83 0.94 8.61
CA ILE A 279 -6.49 1.50 8.74
C ILE A 279 -6.64 3.03 8.74
N ILE A 280 -6.22 3.66 9.82
CA ILE A 280 -6.30 5.12 10.00
C ILE A 280 -4.88 5.67 10.11
N ASP A 281 -4.46 6.43 9.10
CA ASP A 281 -3.20 7.15 9.13
C ASP A 281 -3.45 8.66 9.28
N LYS A 282 -3.09 9.17 10.44
CA LYS A 282 -3.11 10.58 10.84
C LYS A 282 -1.70 11.06 11.21
N SER A 283 -0.67 10.30 10.82
CA SER A 283 0.70 10.62 11.18
C SER A 283 1.13 11.97 10.62
N GLY A 284 2.09 12.60 11.31
CA GLY A 284 2.80 13.73 10.73
C GLY A 284 3.50 13.25 9.47
N GLY A 285 3.47 14.03 8.40
CA GLY A 285 4.27 13.70 7.22
C GLY A 285 5.66 14.33 7.26
N ASN A 286 6.60 13.71 6.55
CA ASN A 286 7.95 14.24 6.38
C ASN A 286 7.98 15.41 5.38
N GLN A 287 9.11 15.65 4.71
CA GLN A 287 9.27 16.77 3.78
C GLN A 287 8.34 16.62 2.54
N ASP A 288 7.81 17.73 2.01
CA ASP A 288 7.02 17.75 0.77
C ASP A 288 7.70 16.97 -0.36
N GLY A 289 6.93 16.15 -1.07
CA GLY A 289 7.40 15.44 -2.26
C GLY A 289 8.20 14.16 -1.99
N VAL A 290 8.41 13.77 -0.73
CA VAL A 290 8.99 12.48 -0.37
C VAL A 290 7.87 11.47 -0.21
N GLU A 291 8.01 10.30 -0.85
CA GLU A 291 7.10 9.15 -0.70
C GLU A 291 7.70 8.19 0.34
N ASP A 292 7.07 8.10 1.51
CA ASP A 292 7.64 7.41 2.68
C ASP A 292 6.64 6.68 3.57
N GLN A 293 5.36 6.69 3.19
CA GLN A 293 4.31 5.97 3.88
C GLN A 293 3.58 5.05 2.91
N PHE A 294 3.42 3.80 3.33
CA PHE A 294 2.94 2.73 2.47
C PHE A 294 1.86 1.93 3.18
N ILE A 295 0.70 1.81 2.53
CA ILE A 295 -0.37 0.90 2.93
C ILE A 295 -0.56 -0.09 1.79
N GLU A 296 -0.04 -1.30 1.93
CA GLU A 296 0.08 -2.21 0.80
C GLU A 296 -0.25 -3.68 1.06
N ASN A 297 -0.84 -4.35 0.07
CA ASN A 297 -1.11 -5.79 0.12
C ASN A 297 -1.98 -6.22 1.32
N ASN A 298 -2.76 -5.31 1.92
CA ASN A 298 -3.64 -5.64 3.04
C ASN A 298 -4.99 -6.15 2.54
N GLN A 299 -5.62 -7.00 3.34
CA GLN A 299 -7.04 -7.35 3.20
C GLN A 299 -7.83 -6.64 4.30
N VAL A 300 -8.75 -5.76 3.92
CA VAL A 300 -9.51 -4.92 4.87
C VAL A 300 -11.00 -5.17 4.67
N ASN A 301 -11.65 -5.71 5.70
CA ASN A 301 -13.10 -5.82 5.81
C ASN A 301 -13.58 -4.79 6.84
N CYS A 302 -14.45 -3.88 6.41
CA CYS A 302 -14.94 -2.80 7.26
C CYS A 302 -16.46 -2.68 7.14
N ASP A 303 -17.13 -2.45 8.26
CA ASP A 303 -18.54 -2.07 8.28
C ASP A 303 -18.78 -0.79 9.08
N GLU A 304 -19.99 -0.25 9.02
CA GLU A 304 -20.35 1.03 9.67
C GLU A 304 -20.26 1.01 11.21
N ASN A 305 -20.16 -0.17 11.80
CA ASN A 305 -20.04 -0.44 13.23
C ASN A 305 -18.60 -0.78 13.65
N ALA A 306 -17.64 -0.75 12.74
CA ALA A 306 -16.23 -0.96 13.04
C ALA A 306 -15.79 -0.06 14.22
N PRO A 307 -15.33 -0.62 15.35
CA PRO A 307 -15.08 0.16 16.57
C PRO A 307 -14.09 1.31 16.41
N ILE A 308 -13.09 1.13 15.54
CA ILE A 308 -12.07 2.15 15.29
C ILE A 308 -12.61 3.41 14.59
N LEU A 309 -13.81 3.34 14.00
CA LEU A 309 -14.46 4.45 13.28
C LEU A 309 -15.44 5.24 14.15
N MET A 310 -15.66 4.88 15.42
CA MET A 310 -16.69 5.51 16.26
C MET A 310 -16.51 7.04 16.41
N ASP A 311 -15.27 7.51 16.44
CA ASP A 311 -14.92 8.92 16.60
C ASP A 311 -14.52 9.59 15.27
N GLU A 312 -14.71 8.92 14.13
CA GLU A 312 -14.39 9.47 12.81
C GLU A 312 -15.62 10.09 12.14
N ASP A 313 -15.47 11.35 11.73
CA ASP A 313 -16.48 12.02 10.89
C ASP A 313 -16.58 11.37 9.51
N ASP A 314 -15.42 11.05 8.91
CA ASP A 314 -15.31 10.42 7.60
C ASP A 314 -15.11 8.91 7.78
N LYS A 315 -16.14 8.09 7.56
CA LYS A 315 -16.04 6.63 7.69
C LYS A 315 -15.49 5.98 6.42
N ALA A 316 -14.30 5.38 6.50
CA ALA A 316 -13.72 4.59 5.42
C ALA A 316 -12.87 3.42 5.95
N ALA A 317 -12.70 2.37 5.14
CA ALA A 317 -11.81 1.26 5.47
C ALA A 317 -10.33 1.67 5.50
N ILE A 318 -9.94 2.65 4.67
CA ILE A 318 -8.65 3.32 4.77
C ILE A 318 -8.88 4.83 4.84
N ILE A 319 -8.43 5.46 5.92
CA ILE A 319 -8.44 6.91 6.11
C ILE A 319 -6.99 7.38 6.11
N ALA A 320 -6.62 8.19 5.11
CA ALA A 320 -5.26 8.71 4.99
C ALA A 320 -5.25 10.24 5.06
N ARG A 321 -4.61 10.77 6.10
CA ARG A 321 -4.37 12.20 6.31
C ARG A 321 -2.88 12.60 6.49
N PRO A 322 -1.86 11.80 6.12
CA PRO A 322 -0.48 12.25 6.20
C PRO A 322 -0.10 13.19 5.05
N ARG A 323 1.15 13.68 5.04
CA ARG A 323 1.65 14.54 3.96
C ARG A 323 1.90 13.77 2.65
N SER A 324 2.32 12.51 2.73
CA SER A 324 2.51 11.63 1.59
C SER A 324 1.95 10.25 1.93
N VAL A 325 1.39 9.53 0.96
CA VAL A 325 1.05 8.12 1.14
C VAL A 325 0.86 7.41 -0.20
N THR A 326 1.30 6.16 -0.26
CA THR A 326 1.01 5.24 -1.35
C THR A 326 0.19 4.06 -0.85
N ILE A 327 -1.00 3.93 -1.42
CA ILE A 327 -1.98 2.89 -1.10
C ILE A 327 -2.07 1.95 -2.30
N ARG A 328 -1.54 0.73 -2.18
CA ARG A 328 -1.45 -0.17 -3.34
C ARG A 328 -1.71 -1.63 -3.06
N ASN A 329 -2.24 -2.34 -4.06
CA ASN A 329 -2.47 -3.79 -4.02
C ASN A 329 -3.33 -4.26 -2.84
N ASN A 330 -4.15 -3.40 -2.24
CA ASN A 330 -5.03 -3.80 -1.15
C ASN A 330 -6.32 -4.41 -1.71
N ILE A 331 -6.93 -5.30 -0.93
CA ILE A 331 -8.28 -5.82 -1.14
C ILE A 331 -9.17 -5.23 -0.05
N ILE A 332 -10.11 -4.36 -0.43
CA ILE A 332 -10.96 -3.60 0.48
C ILE A 332 -12.40 -4.00 0.23
N THR A 333 -13.11 -4.41 1.28
CA THR A 333 -14.54 -4.72 1.24
C THR A 333 -15.26 -3.96 2.34
N CYS A 334 -16.20 -3.11 1.94
CA CYS A 334 -16.97 -2.26 2.83
C CYS A 334 -18.46 -2.61 2.75
N SER A 335 -19.15 -2.55 3.89
CA SER A 335 -20.61 -2.67 3.95
C SER A 335 -21.22 -1.63 4.89
N GLY A 336 -22.47 -1.25 4.63
CA GLY A 336 -23.14 -0.14 5.31
C GLY A 336 -22.62 1.23 4.84
N ASN A 337 -22.81 2.27 5.66
CA ASN A 337 -22.41 3.64 5.33
C ASN A 337 -20.90 3.86 5.53
N VAL A 338 -20.07 3.15 4.75
CA VAL A 338 -18.59 3.21 4.83
C VAL A 338 -17.96 3.26 3.44
N SER A 339 -17.07 4.23 3.24
CA SER A 339 -16.30 4.38 2.00
C SER A 339 -15.14 3.37 1.92
N GLY A 340 -14.64 3.08 0.72
CA GLY A 340 -13.44 2.25 0.55
C GLY A 340 -12.19 2.98 1.06
N LEU A 341 -11.91 4.12 0.45
CA LEU A 341 -10.76 4.97 0.76
C LEU A 341 -11.20 6.41 0.89
N PHE A 342 -10.72 7.07 1.94
CA PHE A 342 -10.85 8.49 2.15
C PHE A 342 -9.49 9.15 2.36
N SER A 343 -9.17 10.19 1.58
CA SER A 343 -7.93 10.96 1.78
C SER A 343 -8.11 12.47 1.73
N LYS A 344 -7.44 13.13 2.67
CA LYS A 344 -7.16 14.58 2.72
C LYS A 344 -5.65 14.83 2.83
N SER A 345 -4.84 13.91 2.30
CA SER A 345 -3.39 13.93 2.41
C SER A 345 -2.76 15.13 1.70
N GLY A 346 -1.48 15.40 1.97
CA GLY A 346 -0.66 16.27 1.11
C GLY A 346 -0.36 15.61 -0.25
N GLY A 347 0.82 15.90 -0.80
CA GLY A 347 1.34 15.19 -1.98
C GLY A 347 2.77 14.68 -1.75
N PRO A 348 3.13 13.50 -2.28
CA PRO A 348 2.34 12.65 -3.19
C PRO A 348 1.24 11.81 -2.52
N PHE A 349 0.12 11.63 -3.24
CA PHE A 349 -0.95 10.68 -2.90
C PHE A 349 -1.16 9.67 -4.05
N HIS A 350 -0.85 8.40 -3.82
CA HIS A 350 -0.98 7.37 -4.86
C HIS A 350 -1.97 6.28 -4.46
N VAL A 351 -2.86 5.91 -5.39
CA VAL A 351 -3.82 4.80 -5.25
C VAL A 351 -3.65 3.87 -6.44
N ILE A 352 -3.00 2.72 -6.23
CA ILE A 352 -2.51 1.87 -7.32
C ILE A 352 -2.94 0.42 -7.16
N ALA A 353 -3.58 -0.15 -8.19
CA ALA A 353 -3.87 -1.58 -8.26
C ALA A 353 -4.63 -2.17 -7.05
N ASN A 354 -5.47 -1.38 -6.40
CA ASN A 354 -6.34 -1.85 -5.33
C ASN A 354 -7.61 -2.49 -5.92
N THR A 355 -8.17 -3.46 -5.20
CA THR A 355 -9.53 -3.98 -5.44
C THR A 355 -10.42 -3.45 -4.33
N ILE A 356 -11.45 -2.67 -4.68
CA ILE A 356 -12.30 -1.97 -3.73
C ILE A 356 -13.75 -2.32 -4.04
N THR A 357 -14.43 -2.93 -3.08
CA THR A 357 -15.86 -3.23 -3.15
C THR A 357 -16.58 -2.52 -2.02
N VAL A 358 -17.56 -1.71 -2.38
CA VAL A 358 -18.47 -1.02 -1.47
C VAL A 358 -19.91 -1.38 -1.88
N ASP A 359 -20.86 -1.26 -0.95
CA ASP A 359 -22.28 -1.49 -1.26
C ASP A 359 -22.74 -0.66 -2.47
N GLU A 360 -23.58 -1.26 -3.32
CA GLU A 360 -24.16 -0.58 -4.47
C GLU A 360 -25.34 0.30 -4.07
N PHE A 361 -25.45 1.45 -4.72
CA PHE A 361 -26.53 2.41 -4.49
C PHE A 361 -27.30 2.63 -5.79
N THR A 362 -28.63 2.61 -5.68
CA THR A 362 -29.55 2.81 -6.82
C THR A 362 -30.07 4.24 -6.92
N GLN A 363 -29.61 5.13 -6.04
CA GLN A 363 -29.95 6.55 -6.00
C GLN A 363 -28.66 7.37 -5.85
N PRO A 364 -28.63 8.62 -6.37
CA PRO A 364 -27.47 9.49 -6.19
C PRO A 364 -27.36 9.92 -4.74
N ALA A 365 -26.14 10.27 -4.33
CA ALA A 365 -25.93 11.04 -3.10
C ALA A 365 -26.55 12.44 -3.25
N THR A 366 -27.09 12.99 -2.15
CA THR A 366 -27.62 14.36 -2.13
C THR A 366 -26.50 15.41 -2.18
N ASP A 367 -25.36 15.09 -1.57
CA ASP A 367 -24.14 15.87 -1.62
C ASP A 367 -22.97 14.93 -1.95
N PRO A 368 -22.21 15.16 -3.03
CA PRO A 368 -20.99 14.40 -3.34
C PRO A 368 -19.96 14.39 -2.21
N GLU A 369 -19.95 15.39 -1.33
CA GLU A 369 -19.03 15.48 -0.19
C GLU A 369 -19.37 14.52 0.95
N GLU A 370 -20.64 14.15 1.06
CA GLU A 370 -21.16 13.22 2.07
C GLU A 370 -21.42 11.83 1.46
N ALA A 371 -21.06 11.65 0.19
CA ALA A 371 -21.28 10.42 -0.56
C ALA A 371 -20.39 9.27 -0.05
N ILE A 372 -20.97 8.08 0.03
CA ILE A 372 -20.18 6.85 0.17
C ILE A 372 -19.43 6.59 -1.13
N CYS A 373 -18.11 6.68 -1.08
CA CYS A 373 -17.24 6.57 -2.24
C CYS A 373 -16.37 5.31 -2.15
N ALA A 374 -16.07 4.66 -3.28
CA ALA A 374 -15.00 3.66 -3.26
C ALA A 374 -13.62 4.35 -3.11
N VAL A 375 -13.40 5.46 -3.82
CA VAL A 375 -12.25 6.34 -3.61
C VAL A 375 -12.69 7.79 -3.52
N TYR A 376 -12.46 8.41 -2.37
CA TYR A 376 -12.60 9.84 -2.14
C TYR A 376 -11.22 10.48 -1.97
N THR A 377 -10.93 11.53 -2.72
CA THR A 377 -9.70 12.31 -2.53
C THR A 377 -9.89 13.83 -2.59
N LYS A 378 -9.32 14.47 -1.58
CA LYS A 378 -9.00 15.91 -1.51
C LYS A 378 -7.50 16.12 -1.32
N ALA A 379 -6.70 15.16 -1.75
CA ALA A 379 -5.27 15.16 -1.49
C ALA A 379 -4.50 16.19 -2.35
N GLY A 380 -3.18 16.25 -2.20
CA GLY A 380 -2.30 16.98 -3.12
C GLY A 380 -2.19 16.32 -4.49
N TRP A 381 -1.04 16.48 -5.15
CA TRP A 381 -0.76 15.83 -6.43
C TRP A 381 -0.55 14.32 -6.26
N GLY A 382 -0.87 13.53 -7.30
CA GLY A 382 -0.97 12.10 -7.15
C GLY A 382 -1.32 11.31 -8.41
N TYR A 383 -1.45 9.99 -8.27
CA TYR A 383 -1.84 9.07 -9.33
C TYR A 383 -2.91 8.10 -8.82
N VAL A 384 -3.94 7.85 -9.63
CA VAL A 384 -4.96 6.84 -9.34
C VAL A 384 -5.01 5.88 -10.52
N ARG A 385 -4.37 4.72 -10.38
CA ARG A 385 -4.11 3.84 -11.54
C ARG A 385 -4.38 2.36 -11.29
N GLY A 386 -4.94 1.69 -12.29
CA GLY A 386 -5.04 0.23 -12.31
C GLY A 386 -5.98 -0.36 -11.26
N ASN A 387 -6.84 0.44 -10.63
CA ASN A 387 -7.72 -0.03 -9.57
C ASN A 387 -8.97 -0.71 -10.14
N THR A 388 -9.48 -1.73 -9.43
CA THR A 388 -10.78 -2.35 -9.69
C THR A 388 -11.76 -1.91 -8.62
N ILE A 389 -12.86 -1.29 -9.01
CA ILE A 389 -13.82 -0.63 -8.13
C ILE A 389 -15.23 -1.17 -8.42
N GLN A 390 -15.94 -1.56 -7.36
CA GLN A 390 -17.34 -1.93 -7.41
C GLN A 390 -18.17 -1.18 -6.37
N GLY A 391 -19.30 -0.62 -6.81
CA GLY A 391 -20.30 -0.01 -5.93
C GLY A 391 -19.97 1.40 -5.45
N GLY A 392 -20.69 1.85 -4.42
CA GLY A 392 -20.68 3.23 -3.91
C GLY A 392 -21.69 4.14 -4.60
N HIS A 393 -22.01 5.27 -3.95
CA HIS A 393 -22.66 6.39 -4.62
C HIS A 393 -21.75 6.93 -5.73
N LEU A 394 -20.45 7.01 -5.44
CA LEU A 394 -19.41 7.41 -6.37
C LEU A 394 -18.32 6.32 -6.41
N GLY A 395 -17.98 5.81 -7.59
CA GLY A 395 -16.80 4.93 -7.72
C GLY A 395 -15.51 5.70 -7.45
N TYR A 396 -15.39 6.87 -8.04
CA TYR A 396 -14.30 7.81 -7.81
C TYR A 396 -14.81 9.23 -7.63
N TYR A 397 -14.35 9.90 -6.58
CA TYR A 397 -14.58 11.32 -6.35
C TYR A 397 -13.28 12.06 -6.07
N SER A 398 -13.02 13.12 -6.85
CA SER A 398 -11.88 14.00 -6.66
C SER A 398 -12.28 15.48 -6.64
N LYS A 399 -11.75 16.18 -5.65
CA LYS A 399 -11.71 17.65 -5.57
C LYS A 399 -10.28 18.18 -5.58
N SER A 400 -9.35 17.37 -6.08
CA SER A 400 -7.90 17.52 -5.85
C SER A 400 -7.09 17.66 -7.14
N GLY A 401 -5.79 17.93 -6.97
CA GLY A 401 -4.81 18.01 -8.06
C GLY A 401 -4.20 16.68 -8.44
N ALA A 402 -4.94 15.56 -8.35
CA ALA A 402 -4.46 14.30 -8.95
C ALA A 402 -4.05 14.58 -10.40
N VAL A 403 -2.92 14.01 -10.82
CA VAL A 403 -2.32 14.36 -12.13
C VAL A 403 -2.74 13.37 -13.20
N ASP A 404 -3.00 12.12 -12.80
CA ASP A 404 -3.47 11.08 -13.73
C ASP A 404 -4.43 10.10 -13.04
N PHE A 405 -5.52 9.82 -13.75
CA PHE A 405 -6.50 8.78 -13.47
C PHE A 405 -6.54 7.80 -14.66
N SER A 406 -5.88 6.65 -14.53
CA SER A 406 -5.73 5.74 -15.68
C SER A 406 -5.73 4.24 -15.43
N GLY A 407 -6.24 3.47 -16.40
CA GLY A 407 -6.26 2.01 -16.32
C GLY A 407 -7.20 1.45 -15.25
N ASN A 408 -8.12 2.24 -14.70
CA ASN A 408 -9.06 1.79 -13.66
C ASN A 408 -10.29 1.13 -14.29
N SER A 409 -10.91 0.19 -13.56
CA SER A 409 -12.19 -0.44 -13.90
C SER A 409 -13.22 -0.13 -12.83
N ILE A 410 -14.34 0.51 -13.18
CA ILE A 410 -15.43 0.88 -12.27
C ILE A 410 -16.75 0.25 -12.74
N THR A 411 -17.46 -0.42 -11.82
CA THR A 411 -18.77 -1.04 -12.08
C THR A 411 -19.73 -0.91 -10.90
N GLY A 412 -21.04 -0.91 -11.14
CA GLY A 412 -22.06 -1.01 -10.07
C GLY A 412 -22.17 0.20 -9.13
N SER A 413 -21.33 1.23 -9.28
CA SER A 413 -21.50 2.52 -8.61
C SER A 413 -22.76 3.23 -9.12
N PHE A 414 -23.35 4.15 -8.34
CA PHE A 414 -24.37 5.03 -8.91
C PHE A 414 -23.75 5.94 -9.99
N THR A 415 -22.76 6.75 -9.63
CA THR A 415 -21.93 7.44 -10.61
C THR A 415 -20.53 6.81 -10.62
N GLY A 416 -20.01 6.48 -11.80
CA GLY A 416 -18.70 5.84 -11.90
C GLY A 416 -17.56 6.77 -11.48
N PHE A 417 -17.48 7.94 -12.11
CA PHE A 417 -16.42 8.93 -11.91
C PHE A 417 -17.02 10.32 -11.77
N LEU A 418 -16.58 11.08 -10.76
CA LEU A 418 -16.90 12.51 -10.65
C LEU A 418 -15.65 13.28 -10.20
N SER A 419 -15.22 14.23 -11.01
CA SER A 419 -14.03 15.02 -10.69
C SER A 419 -14.15 16.47 -11.13
N SER A 420 -13.57 17.35 -10.31
CA SER A 420 -13.26 18.74 -10.64
C SER A 420 -11.75 19.03 -10.63
N GLY A 421 -10.92 17.99 -10.77
CA GLY A 421 -9.46 18.06 -10.68
C GLY A 421 -8.74 18.45 -11.99
N ALA A 422 -7.41 18.50 -11.94
CA ALA A 422 -6.55 18.80 -13.10
C ALA A 422 -5.91 17.52 -13.68
N GLU A 423 -6.72 16.48 -13.84
CA GLU A 423 -6.27 15.13 -14.14
C GLU A 423 -6.24 14.86 -15.65
N GLU A 424 -5.22 14.15 -16.13
CA GLU A 424 -5.34 13.37 -17.36
C GLU A 424 -6.20 12.13 -17.07
N VAL A 425 -7.24 11.87 -17.86
CA VAL A 425 -8.19 10.77 -17.62
C VAL A 425 -8.18 9.83 -18.80
N HIS A 426 -7.53 8.66 -18.65
CA HIS A 426 -7.34 7.79 -19.80
C HIS A 426 -7.28 6.28 -19.55
N ASN A 427 -7.61 5.49 -20.56
CA ASN A 427 -7.55 4.02 -20.49
C ASN A 427 -8.39 3.39 -19.37
N ASN A 428 -9.43 4.08 -18.89
CA ASN A 428 -10.33 3.55 -17.88
C ASN A 428 -11.51 2.80 -18.52
N THR A 429 -12.09 1.85 -17.80
CA THR A 429 -13.36 1.21 -18.14
C THR A 429 -14.39 1.54 -17.07
N ILE A 430 -15.47 2.21 -17.44
CA ILE A 430 -16.58 2.56 -16.56
C ILE A 430 -17.86 2.05 -17.18
N LYS A 431 -18.50 1.08 -16.53
CA LYS A 431 -19.68 0.43 -17.10
C LYS A 431 -20.67 -0.02 -16.04
N GLU A 432 -21.90 -0.26 -16.46
CA GLU A 432 -22.93 -0.86 -15.60
C GLU A 432 -23.14 -0.05 -14.30
N CYS A 433 -22.98 1.28 -14.38
CA CYS A 433 -23.36 2.18 -13.29
C CYS A 433 -24.88 2.38 -13.26
N HIS A 434 -25.45 2.57 -12.06
CA HIS A 434 -26.90 2.80 -11.86
C HIS A 434 -27.35 4.22 -12.26
N GLY A 435 -26.40 5.12 -12.47
CA GLY A 435 -26.55 6.49 -12.94
C GLY A 435 -25.55 6.80 -14.05
N ASP A 436 -24.90 7.97 -14.00
CA ASP A 436 -23.97 8.38 -15.06
C ASP A 436 -22.62 7.65 -14.97
N GLY A 437 -21.99 7.40 -16.12
CA GLY A 437 -20.63 6.84 -16.17
C GLY A 437 -19.60 7.83 -15.62
N MET A 438 -19.46 8.98 -16.27
CA MET A 438 -18.56 10.07 -15.87
C MET A 438 -19.33 11.38 -15.69
N ILE A 439 -18.99 12.14 -14.66
CA ILE A 439 -19.40 13.53 -14.47
C ILE A 439 -18.12 14.39 -14.44
N LEU A 440 -17.99 15.25 -15.44
CA LEU A 440 -16.85 16.13 -15.63
C LEU A 440 -17.22 17.55 -15.18
N ASP A 441 -16.54 18.03 -14.14
CA ASP A 441 -16.91 19.26 -13.44
C ASP A 441 -15.78 20.29 -13.46
N GLY A 442 -15.36 20.68 -14.67
CA GLY A 442 -14.28 21.64 -14.90
C GLY A 442 -12.89 20.98 -14.93
N LEU A 443 -12.82 19.77 -15.47
CA LEU A 443 -11.59 19.00 -15.59
C LEU A 443 -10.61 19.69 -16.55
N ALA A 444 -9.41 20.00 -16.08
CA ALA A 444 -8.44 20.74 -16.90
C ALA A 444 -7.65 19.86 -17.89
N GLY A 445 -7.47 18.57 -17.59
CA GLY A 445 -6.71 17.66 -18.44
C GLY A 445 -7.55 16.95 -19.50
N PRO A 446 -6.92 16.29 -20.49
CA PRO A 446 -7.63 15.64 -21.58
C PRO A 446 -8.27 14.31 -21.12
N VAL A 447 -9.40 13.97 -21.73
CA VAL A 447 -10.12 12.71 -21.49
C VAL A 447 -10.09 11.85 -22.74
N HIS A 448 -9.38 10.74 -22.71
CA HIS A 448 -9.16 9.94 -23.92
C HIS A 448 -8.96 8.43 -23.68
N ASN A 449 -9.17 7.62 -24.71
CA ASN A 449 -9.00 6.16 -24.65
C ASN A 449 -9.81 5.46 -23.53
N ASN A 450 -10.89 6.06 -23.03
CA ASN A 450 -11.74 5.45 -22.02
C ASN A 450 -12.86 4.62 -22.67
N VAL A 451 -13.35 3.61 -21.96
CA VAL A 451 -14.54 2.83 -22.33
C VAL A 451 -15.63 3.14 -21.32
N ILE A 452 -16.66 3.86 -21.75
CA ILE A 452 -17.79 4.31 -20.94
C ILE A 452 -19.08 3.76 -21.56
N LYS A 453 -19.63 2.70 -20.98
CA LYS A 453 -20.72 1.99 -21.65
C LYS A 453 -21.71 1.31 -20.72
N ASP A 454 -22.89 1.03 -21.24
CA ASP A 454 -23.90 0.22 -20.55
C ASP A 454 -24.29 0.81 -19.16
N ASN A 455 -24.18 2.14 -18.98
CA ASN A 455 -24.59 2.82 -17.76
C ASN A 455 -26.07 3.21 -17.85
N ALA A 456 -26.81 3.16 -16.75
CA ALA A 456 -28.25 3.46 -16.79
C ALA A 456 -28.55 4.95 -17.03
N GLY A 457 -27.62 5.84 -16.69
CA GLY A 457 -27.67 7.27 -16.97
C GLY A 457 -26.96 7.65 -18.27
N SER A 458 -26.31 8.80 -18.27
CA SER A 458 -25.52 9.30 -19.40
C SER A 458 -24.14 8.64 -19.40
N GLY A 459 -23.52 8.49 -20.57
CA GLY A 459 -22.12 8.05 -20.62
C GLY A 459 -21.22 9.07 -19.93
N ILE A 460 -21.16 10.28 -20.48
CA ILE A 460 -20.45 11.43 -19.92
C ILE A 460 -21.44 12.57 -19.72
N ARG A 461 -21.50 13.13 -18.51
CA ARG A 461 -22.16 14.40 -18.20
C ARG A 461 -21.13 15.50 -17.99
N VAL A 462 -21.31 16.64 -18.63
CA VAL A 462 -20.43 17.82 -18.51
C VAL A 462 -21.15 18.94 -17.77
N ASN A 463 -20.69 19.20 -16.54
CA ASN A 463 -21.27 20.22 -15.66
C ASN A 463 -20.54 21.56 -15.79
N ARG A 464 -19.21 21.54 -15.94
CA ARG A 464 -18.37 22.74 -16.07
C ARG A 464 -17.31 22.57 -17.15
N MET A 465 -17.12 23.64 -17.91
CA MET A 465 -16.10 23.81 -18.97
C MET A 465 -14.81 24.45 -18.41
N PRO A 466 -13.65 24.33 -19.10
CA PRO A 466 -13.40 23.62 -20.36
C PRO A 466 -13.33 22.09 -20.18
N ILE A 467 -13.57 21.34 -21.25
CA ILE A 467 -13.39 19.88 -21.34
C ILE A 467 -12.88 19.54 -22.75
N ASP A 468 -11.87 18.67 -22.85
CA ASP A 468 -11.35 18.15 -24.13
C ASP A 468 -11.47 16.61 -24.18
N LEU A 469 -12.48 16.13 -24.92
CA LEU A 469 -12.72 14.72 -25.23
C LEU A 469 -12.11 14.32 -26.58
N GLY A 470 -11.33 15.18 -27.25
CA GLY A 470 -10.60 14.85 -28.47
C GLY A 470 -10.55 15.96 -29.52
N GLY A 471 -9.36 16.19 -30.08
CA GLY A 471 -9.12 17.12 -31.19
C GLY A 471 -9.07 18.60 -30.80
N GLY A 472 -9.05 18.91 -29.50
CA GLY A 472 -8.89 20.25 -28.95
C GLY A 472 -7.44 20.71 -28.80
N GLN A 473 -7.26 21.77 -28.00
CA GLN A 473 -5.98 22.48 -27.86
C GLN A 473 -4.90 21.67 -27.12
N ASP A 474 -5.30 20.68 -26.31
CA ASP A 474 -4.39 19.93 -25.44
C ASP A 474 -3.85 18.64 -26.09
N THR A 475 -3.88 18.55 -27.41
CA THR A 475 -3.47 17.35 -28.19
C THR A 475 -4.25 16.08 -27.83
N CYS A 476 -5.43 16.22 -27.21
CA CYS A 476 -6.27 15.10 -26.82
C CYS A 476 -6.59 14.23 -28.05
N PRO A 477 -6.23 12.93 -28.04
CA PRO A 477 -6.47 12.07 -29.19
C PRO A 477 -7.95 11.66 -29.33
N GLY A 478 -8.75 11.88 -28.27
CA GLY A 478 -10.12 11.40 -28.16
C GLY A 478 -10.16 9.89 -27.94
N LEU A 479 -10.68 9.13 -28.88
CA LEU A 479 -10.68 7.67 -28.85
C LEU A 479 -11.41 7.08 -27.64
N ASN A 480 -12.35 7.83 -27.04
CA ASN A 480 -13.26 7.27 -26.06
C ASN A 480 -14.33 6.42 -26.76
N VAL A 481 -14.72 5.32 -26.14
CA VAL A 481 -15.87 4.50 -26.52
C VAL A 481 -17.00 4.85 -25.59
N ILE A 482 -18.02 5.53 -26.10
CA ILE A 482 -19.16 6.03 -25.32
C ILE A 482 -20.41 5.45 -25.97
N THR A 483 -20.94 4.35 -25.44
CA THR A 483 -21.97 3.55 -26.13
C THR A 483 -22.92 2.85 -25.16
N GLY A 484 -24.17 2.61 -25.57
CA GLY A 484 -25.13 1.77 -24.85
C GLY A 484 -25.59 2.36 -23.52
N ASN A 485 -25.42 3.66 -23.32
CA ASN A 485 -25.84 4.35 -22.11
C ASN A 485 -27.35 4.66 -22.16
N GLY A 486 -28.05 4.55 -21.03
CA GLY A 486 -29.50 4.60 -20.97
C GLY A 486 -30.12 5.98 -21.27
N ASN A 487 -29.35 7.04 -21.13
CA ASN A 487 -29.71 8.41 -21.51
C ASN A 487 -29.01 8.82 -22.82
N TYR A 488 -28.15 9.83 -22.77
CA TYR A 488 -27.30 10.24 -23.90
C TYR A 488 -25.87 9.77 -23.63
N ASP A 489 -25.12 9.43 -24.67
CA ASP A 489 -23.70 9.13 -24.55
C ASP A 489 -22.94 10.37 -24.04
N LEU A 490 -23.27 11.56 -24.54
CA LEU A 490 -22.75 12.83 -24.04
C LEU A 490 -23.91 13.76 -23.68
N TYR A 491 -23.97 14.17 -22.42
CA TYR A 491 -24.92 15.14 -21.90
C TYR A 491 -24.21 16.40 -21.42
N ILE A 492 -24.61 17.57 -21.91
CA ILE A 492 -23.99 18.85 -21.55
C ILE A 492 -24.98 19.69 -20.75
N GLU A 493 -24.67 19.94 -19.47
CA GLU A 493 -25.41 20.88 -18.62
C GLU A 493 -24.80 22.27 -18.60
N SER A 494 -23.52 22.37 -18.96
CA SER A 494 -22.74 23.59 -18.78
C SER A 494 -23.17 24.73 -19.70
N ILE A 495 -23.09 25.96 -19.18
CA ILE A 495 -23.12 27.20 -19.96
C ILE A 495 -21.82 27.97 -19.70
N SER A 496 -21.08 28.31 -20.76
CA SER A 496 -19.81 29.05 -20.63
C SER A 496 -19.54 29.96 -21.82
N GLU A 497 -19.54 31.27 -21.59
CA GLU A 497 -19.13 32.26 -22.60
C GLU A 497 -17.62 32.27 -22.83
N GLN A 498 -16.84 31.87 -21.81
CA GLN A 498 -15.36 31.82 -21.89
C GLN A 498 -14.88 30.61 -22.68
N HIS A 499 -15.62 29.51 -22.61
CA HIS A 499 -15.29 28.24 -23.26
C HIS A 499 -16.51 27.72 -24.02
N PRO A 500 -16.88 28.35 -25.15
CA PRO A 500 -18.10 28.04 -25.88
C PRO A 500 -17.99 26.84 -26.80
N LEU A 501 -16.89 26.08 -26.72
CA LEU A 501 -16.64 24.93 -27.59
C LEU A 501 -16.11 23.76 -26.77
N LEU A 502 -16.81 22.63 -26.85
CA LEU A 502 -16.37 21.34 -26.35
C LEU A 502 -15.85 20.51 -27.52
N TYR A 503 -14.63 19.99 -27.40
CA TYR A 503 -14.01 19.13 -28.40
C TYR A 503 -14.31 17.67 -28.08
N ALA A 504 -14.93 16.94 -29.00
CA ALA A 504 -15.29 15.53 -28.87
C ALA A 504 -14.99 14.74 -30.17
N ARG A 505 -13.92 15.12 -30.86
CA ARG A 505 -13.50 14.44 -32.09
C ARG A 505 -12.89 13.08 -31.77
N PHE A 506 -13.04 12.19 -32.73
CA PHE A 506 -12.48 10.86 -32.75
C PHE A 506 -12.95 9.99 -31.58
N ASN A 507 -14.21 10.13 -31.16
CA ASN A 507 -14.87 9.19 -30.24
C ASN A 507 -15.79 8.19 -30.97
N VAL A 508 -16.00 7.02 -30.38
CA VAL A 508 -16.95 6.00 -30.83
C VAL A 508 -18.27 6.24 -30.08
N TRP A 509 -19.37 6.23 -30.83
CA TRP A 509 -20.74 6.46 -30.38
C TRP A 509 -21.64 5.30 -30.78
N ASP A 510 -22.87 5.26 -30.27
CA ASP A 510 -23.87 4.28 -30.71
C ASP A 510 -24.22 4.42 -32.19
N HIS A 511 -24.19 5.66 -32.71
CA HIS A 511 -24.42 5.95 -34.12
C HIS A 511 -23.13 6.36 -34.86
N THR A 512 -23.16 6.24 -36.19
CA THR A 512 -22.02 6.62 -37.07
C THR A 512 -22.34 7.78 -38.01
N ASP A 513 -23.62 8.05 -38.26
CA ASP A 513 -24.07 9.23 -39.00
C ASP A 513 -24.05 10.47 -38.09
N PRO A 514 -23.45 11.59 -38.50
CA PRO A 514 -23.39 12.80 -37.68
C PRO A 514 -24.76 13.36 -37.26
N ASN A 515 -25.82 13.18 -38.05
CA ASN A 515 -27.14 13.67 -37.66
C ASN A 515 -27.77 12.79 -36.58
N ASP A 516 -27.60 11.48 -36.69
CA ASP A 516 -28.07 10.53 -35.68
C ASP A 516 -27.30 10.72 -34.36
N ILE A 517 -25.98 10.95 -34.43
CA ILE A 517 -25.17 11.27 -33.25
C ILE A 517 -25.70 12.53 -32.55
N MET A 518 -25.96 13.60 -33.30
CA MET A 518 -26.50 14.84 -32.73
C MET A 518 -27.92 14.71 -32.18
N LEU A 519 -28.70 13.74 -32.67
CA LEU A 519 -30.09 13.56 -32.27
C LEU A 519 -30.24 12.59 -31.08
N TYR A 520 -29.42 11.54 -31.05
CA TYR A 520 -29.58 10.41 -30.14
C TYR A 520 -28.44 10.27 -29.13
N ASP A 521 -27.20 10.61 -29.51
CA ASP A 521 -26.02 10.34 -28.68
C ASP A 521 -25.59 11.57 -27.88
N ILE A 522 -25.79 12.77 -28.44
CA ILE A 522 -25.37 14.04 -27.83
C ILE A 522 -26.60 14.87 -27.48
N ARG A 523 -26.70 15.29 -26.22
CA ARG A 523 -27.66 16.30 -25.78
C ARG A 523 -26.96 17.54 -25.27
N ASP A 524 -27.27 18.66 -25.92
CA ASP A 524 -26.96 19.98 -25.42
C ASP A 524 -28.13 20.50 -24.55
N GLY A 525 -27.98 20.39 -23.23
CA GLY A 525 -28.95 20.95 -22.28
C GLY A 525 -29.04 22.48 -22.32
N SER A 526 -28.09 23.16 -22.97
CA SER A 526 -28.04 24.61 -23.11
C SER A 526 -28.88 25.17 -24.27
N ASP A 527 -29.63 24.33 -24.98
CA ASP A 527 -30.44 24.58 -26.19
C ASP A 527 -31.49 25.73 -26.12
N SER A 528 -31.52 26.51 -25.03
CA SER A 528 -32.22 27.80 -24.97
C SER A 528 -31.29 29.04 -25.01
N THR A 529 -29.97 28.87 -24.98
CA THR A 529 -28.97 29.97 -24.94
C THR A 529 -27.82 29.83 -25.94
N GLY A 530 -27.51 28.62 -26.44
CA GLY A 530 -26.51 28.40 -27.49
C GLY A 530 -25.08 28.78 -27.10
N LEU A 531 -24.71 28.59 -25.82
CA LEU A 531 -23.43 29.06 -25.29
C LEU A 531 -22.31 28.03 -25.34
N VAL A 532 -22.59 26.73 -25.50
CA VAL A 532 -21.56 25.70 -25.67
C VAL A 532 -21.89 24.85 -26.90
N MET A 533 -21.08 24.96 -27.96
CA MET A 533 -21.18 24.10 -29.14
C MET A 533 -20.31 22.85 -28.97
N VAL A 534 -20.71 21.75 -29.60
CA VAL A 534 -19.94 20.50 -29.64
C VAL A 534 -19.27 20.33 -31.00
N ASP A 535 -17.94 20.26 -31.00
CA ASP A 535 -17.13 19.92 -32.17
C ASP A 535 -16.77 18.44 -32.13
N PHE A 536 -17.55 17.61 -32.82
CA PHE A 536 -17.38 16.16 -32.84
C PHE A 536 -17.10 15.65 -34.26
N THR A 537 -16.42 14.50 -34.32
CA THR A 537 -16.13 13.78 -35.56
C THR A 537 -16.00 12.31 -35.18
N PRO A 538 -16.96 11.42 -35.49
CA PRO A 538 -16.92 10.04 -35.01
C PRO A 538 -15.73 9.23 -35.54
N VAL A 539 -15.37 8.16 -34.83
CA VAL A 539 -14.36 7.15 -35.22
C VAL A 539 -14.87 6.35 -36.42
N GLY A 540 -14.84 6.96 -37.60
CA GLY A 540 -15.38 6.37 -38.83
C GLY A 540 -15.74 7.38 -39.92
N SER A 541 -15.94 8.65 -39.56
CA SER A 541 -16.20 9.74 -40.51
C SER A 541 -14.95 10.24 -41.24
N LEU A 542 -13.75 9.79 -40.85
CA LEU A 542 -12.51 9.95 -41.63
C LEU A 542 -12.54 9.02 -42.87
N GLY A 543 -13.42 9.36 -43.80
CA GLY A 543 -13.73 8.53 -44.94
C GLY A 543 -14.71 9.12 -45.95
N VAL A 544 -15.11 10.39 -45.87
CA VAL A 544 -15.67 11.14 -47.01
C VAL A 544 -15.36 12.63 -46.85
N GLU A 545 -14.10 13.04 -47.03
CA GLU A 545 -13.92 14.32 -47.71
C GLU A 545 -14.15 14.04 -49.19
N ASN A 546 -15.12 14.74 -49.78
CA ASN A 546 -15.34 14.76 -51.20
C ASN A 546 -14.52 15.95 -51.72
N PRO A 547 -13.27 15.79 -52.23
CA PRO A 547 -12.64 16.87 -52.95
C PRO A 547 -13.27 16.86 -54.34
N GLY A 548 -13.97 17.93 -54.67
CA GLY A 548 -14.53 18.10 -56.00
C GLY A 548 -13.50 17.84 -57.10
N ASN A 549 -13.97 17.18 -58.16
CA ASN A 549 -13.43 17.17 -59.52
C ASN A 549 -11.92 16.93 -59.67
N GLY A 550 -11.53 15.68 -59.90
CA GLY A 550 -10.24 15.34 -60.50
C GLY A 550 -9.95 13.84 -60.48
N GLU A 551 -10.06 13.19 -61.64
CA GLU A 551 -9.76 11.77 -61.84
C GLU A 551 -8.33 11.40 -61.39
N LEU A 552 -8.22 10.51 -60.38
CA LEU A 552 -7.04 9.69 -60.09
C LEU A 552 -7.55 8.35 -59.52
N GLY A 553 -7.09 7.24 -60.12
CA GLY A 553 -7.67 5.90 -59.97
C GLY A 553 -7.89 5.45 -58.52
N SER A 554 -9.16 5.24 -58.16
CA SER A 554 -9.59 4.76 -56.84
C SER A 554 -9.27 3.28 -56.65
N ILE A 555 -8.54 2.94 -55.58
CA ILE A 555 -8.64 1.63 -54.94
C ILE A 555 -10.09 1.52 -54.43
N GLY A 556 -10.75 0.40 -54.68
CA GLY A 556 -12.09 0.15 -54.15
C GLY A 556 -12.12 0.24 -52.62
N SER A 557 -13.28 0.51 -52.03
CA SER A 557 -13.47 0.48 -50.58
C SER A 557 -12.84 -0.76 -49.92
N ILE A 558 -12.05 -0.51 -48.87
CA ILE A 558 -11.57 -1.54 -47.93
C ILE A 558 -12.47 -1.48 -46.71
N GLU A 559 -12.98 -2.63 -46.28
CA GLU A 559 -13.84 -2.79 -45.10
C GLU A 559 -13.16 -3.67 -44.06
N VAL A 560 -13.39 -3.40 -42.77
CA VAL A 560 -12.81 -4.14 -41.64
C VAL A 560 -13.95 -4.57 -40.71
N TRP A 561 -14.13 -5.87 -40.48
CA TRP A 561 -15.25 -6.38 -39.68
C TRP A 561 -14.97 -7.76 -39.04
N PRO A 562 -15.53 -8.09 -37.86
CA PRO A 562 -16.25 -7.18 -36.98
C PRO A 562 -15.30 -6.13 -36.39
N ASN A 563 -15.85 -4.94 -36.16
CA ASN A 563 -15.21 -3.86 -35.42
C ASN A 563 -16.30 -3.23 -34.53
N PRO A 564 -16.26 -3.36 -33.20
CA PRO A 564 -15.18 -3.94 -32.38
C PRO A 564 -14.94 -5.45 -32.60
N THR A 565 -13.77 -5.96 -32.18
CA THR A 565 -13.35 -7.36 -32.30
C THR A 565 -12.85 -7.93 -30.96
N GLN A 566 -13.03 -9.24 -30.75
CA GLN A 566 -12.38 -10.02 -29.68
C GLN A 566 -10.94 -10.45 -30.03
N GLY A 567 -10.38 -9.85 -31.08
CA GLY A 567 -9.05 -10.11 -31.59
C GLY A 567 -9.00 -10.82 -32.93
N LYS A 568 -10.12 -11.28 -33.49
CA LYS A 568 -10.19 -11.84 -34.86
C LYS A 568 -11.12 -11.03 -35.73
N PHE A 569 -10.64 -10.59 -36.89
CA PHE A 569 -11.42 -9.77 -37.82
C PHE A 569 -11.06 -10.07 -39.27
N GLN A 570 -11.85 -9.56 -40.20
CA GLN A 570 -11.65 -9.67 -41.63
C GLN A 570 -11.43 -8.31 -42.26
N ILE A 571 -10.59 -8.29 -43.30
CA ILE A 571 -10.42 -7.15 -44.19
C ILE A 571 -10.95 -7.56 -45.55
N THR A 572 -11.98 -6.89 -46.06
CA THR A 572 -12.57 -7.16 -47.38
C THR A 572 -12.25 -6.04 -48.35
N LYS A 573 -11.99 -6.39 -49.62
CA LYS A 573 -11.76 -5.45 -50.73
C LYS A 573 -12.90 -5.52 -51.74
N SER A 574 -13.38 -4.38 -52.22
CA SER A 574 -14.46 -4.32 -53.22
C SER A 574 -14.02 -4.54 -54.67
N LYS A 575 -12.72 -4.53 -54.98
CA LYS A 575 -12.19 -4.83 -56.33
C LYS A 575 -10.94 -5.70 -56.26
N ASN A 576 -10.85 -6.68 -57.15
CA ASN A 576 -9.70 -7.55 -57.28
C ASN A 576 -8.62 -6.84 -58.12
N GLN A 577 -7.63 -6.24 -57.47
CA GLN A 577 -6.46 -5.65 -58.14
C GLN A 577 -5.22 -6.51 -57.87
N ASN A 578 -4.46 -6.79 -58.93
CA ASN A 578 -3.22 -7.58 -58.90
C ASN A 578 -2.02 -6.77 -58.36
N GLN A 579 -2.19 -6.14 -57.20
CA GLN A 579 -1.14 -5.40 -56.51
C GLN A 579 -0.78 -6.08 -55.19
N ASP A 580 0.48 -5.94 -54.79
CA ASP A 580 0.96 -6.38 -53.49
C ASP A 580 0.55 -5.33 -52.44
N TYR A 581 0.09 -5.81 -51.30
CA TYR A 581 -0.28 -4.98 -50.17
C TYR A 581 0.57 -5.39 -48.97
N GLN A 582 0.84 -4.42 -48.11
CA GLN A 582 1.42 -4.62 -46.80
C GLN A 582 0.40 -4.11 -45.79
N ILE A 583 0.07 -4.94 -44.79
CA ILE A 583 -0.82 -4.52 -43.70
C ILE A 583 -0.05 -4.48 -42.41
N GLU A 584 -0.15 -3.35 -41.73
CA GLU A 584 0.41 -3.11 -40.41
C GLU A 584 -0.72 -2.79 -39.45
N ILE A 585 -0.71 -3.43 -38.29
CA ILE A 585 -1.52 -3.04 -37.14
C ILE A 585 -0.62 -2.16 -36.30
N VAL A 586 -1.00 -0.90 -36.09
CA VAL A 586 -0.24 0.03 -35.28
C VAL A 586 -1.06 0.51 -34.09
N ASP A 587 -0.39 0.78 -32.98
CA ASP A 587 -1.02 1.45 -31.83
C ASP A 587 -1.26 2.95 -32.11
N PRO A 588 -1.93 3.68 -31.21
CA PRO A 588 -2.19 5.11 -31.41
C PRO A 588 -0.95 5.98 -31.50
N PHE A 589 0.18 5.51 -30.98
CA PHE A 589 1.48 6.19 -31.06
C PHE A 589 2.25 5.85 -32.35
N GLY A 590 1.67 5.04 -33.24
CA GLY A 590 2.25 4.63 -34.51
C GLY A 590 3.26 3.49 -34.40
N LYS A 591 3.41 2.85 -33.23
CA LYS A 591 4.24 1.66 -33.06
C LYS A 591 3.57 0.47 -33.75
N ILE A 592 4.34 -0.25 -34.56
CA ILE A 592 3.85 -1.45 -35.26
C ILE A 592 3.70 -2.59 -34.26
N MET A 593 2.46 -3.04 -34.08
CA MET A 593 2.05 -4.13 -33.18
C MET A 593 2.02 -5.48 -33.89
N ALA A 594 1.63 -5.49 -35.17
CA ALA A 594 1.67 -6.68 -36.01
C ALA A 594 1.84 -6.31 -37.49
N LYS A 595 2.40 -7.22 -38.30
CA LYS A 595 2.66 -7.00 -39.72
C LYS A 595 2.35 -8.25 -40.53
N TYR A 596 1.69 -8.05 -41.68
CA TYR A 596 1.20 -9.10 -42.55
C TYR A 596 1.55 -8.78 -44.01
N ASN A 597 1.97 -9.81 -44.74
CA ASN A 597 2.25 -9.75 -46.18
C ASN A 597 1.17 -10.54 -46.93
N PHE A 598 0.73 -10.04 -48.10
CA PHE A 598 -0.38 -10.66 -48.84
C PHE A 598 0.05 -11.54 -50.01
N GLU A 599 -0.75 -12.60 -50.25
CA GLU A 599 -0.77 -13.35 -51.50
C GLU A 599 -1.66 -12.67 -52.53
N ARG A 600 -1.22 -12.70 -53.79
CA ARG A 600 -1.81 -11.98 -54.92
C ARG A 600 -3.23 -12.47 -55.24
N GLY A 601 -4.21 -11.55 -55.32
CA GLY A 601 -5.55 -11.82 -55.88
C GLY A 601 -6.66 -12.24 -54.90
N ALA A 602 -6.42 -12.19 -53.59
CA ALA A 602 -7.44 -12.46 -52.57
C ALA A 602 -8.31 -11.21 -52.26
N THR A 603 -9.61 -11.44 -51.99
CA THR A 603 -10.62 -10.40 -51.78
C THR A 603 -11.08 -10.25 -50.33
N SER A 604 -10.80 -11.24 -49.48
CA SER A 604 -11.03 -11.20 -48.03
C SER A 604 -9.86 -11.85 -47.29
N PHE A 605 -9.54 -11.31 -46.11
CA PHE A 605 -8.40 -11.71 -45.29
C PHE A 605 -8.77 -11.78 -43.82
N GLN A 606 -8.55 -12.92 -43.18
CA GLN A 606 -8.70 -13.04 -41.74
C GLN A 606 -7.42 -12.62 -41.02
N MET A 607 -7.58 -11.81 -39.99
CA MET A 607 -6.54 -11.23 -39.15
C MET A 607 -6.73 -11.71 -37.71
N ASP A 608 -5.62 -12.00 -37.02
CA ASP A 608 -5.63 -12.43 -35.63
C ASP A 608 -4.67 -11.59 -34.78
N ILE A 609 -5.26 -10.69 -34.00
CA ILE A 609 -4.61 -9.82 -33.02
C ILE A 609 -4.97 -10.23 -31.58
N THR A 610 -5.38 -11.48 -31.34
CA THR A 610 -5.70 -11.96 -29.96
C THR A 610 -4.54 -11.79 -28.97
N HIS A 611 -3.30 -11.69 -29.45
CA HIS A 611 -2.08 -11.53 -28.65
C HIS A 611 -1.73 -10.09 -28.24
N ILE A 612 -2.34 -9.05 -28.82
CA ILE A 612 -2.06 -7.64 -28.43
C ILE A 612 -3.03 -7.17 -27.32
N PRO A 613 -2.72 -6.18 -26.47
CA PRO A 613 -3.64 -5.73 -25.41
C PRO A 613 -5.00 -5.24 -25.95
N THR A 614 -6.01 -5.18 -25.09
CA THR A 614 -7.28 -4.52 -25.42
C THR A 614 -7.04 -3.03 -25.66
N GLY A 615 -7.78 -2.43 -26.60
CA GLY A 615 -7.55 -1.03 -27.00
C GLY A 615 -7.77 -0.78 -28.48
N ILE A 616 -7.45 0.45 -28.90
CA ILE A 616 -7.69 0.95 -30.26
C ILE A 616 -6.40 0.83 -31.08
N TYR A 617 -6.55 0.33 -32.31
CA TYR A 617 -5.45 0.14 -33.25
C TYR A 617 -5.82 0.68 -34.62
N PHE A 618 -4.81 0.93 -35.44
CA PHE A 618 -4.97 1.29 -36.83
C PHE A 618 -4.42 0.20 -37.74
N VAL A 619 -5.27 -0.29 -38.63
CA VAL A 619 -4.94 -1.13 -39.78
C VAL A 619 -4.46 -0.22 -40.91
N ARG A 620 -3.15 -0.15 -41.12
CA ARG A 620 -2.52 0.53 -42.26
C ARG A 620 -2.38 -0.47 -43.40
N VAL A 621 -3.03 -0.22 -44.53
CA VAL A 621 -2.92 -0.99 -45.77
C VAL A 621 -2.15 -0.16 -46.79
N SER A 622 -0.91 -0.53 -47.09
CA SER A 622 -0.07 0.17 -48.07
C SER A 622 0.15 -0.65 -49.34
N SER A 623 0.12 0.01 -50.50
CA SER A 623 0.64 -0.46 -51.79
C SER A 623 1.61 0.59 -52.37
N ASP A 624 2.28 0.28 -53.48
CA ASP A 624 3.36 1.10 -54.06
C ASP A 624 3.06 2.61 -54.16
N ASN A 625 1.79 3.00 -54.35
CA ASN A 625 1.39 4.40 -54.51
C ASN A 625 0.26 4.86 -53.56
N GLN A 626 -0.22 4.04 -52.62
CA GLN A 626 -1.38 4.40 -51.76
C GLN A 626 -1.27 3.82 -50.35
N LEU A 627 -1.73 4.59 -49.35
CA LEU A 627 -1.88 4.19 -47.96
C LEU A 627 -3.33 4.40 -47.53
N ILE A 628 -3.98 3.33 -47.10
CA ILE A 628 -5.33 3.36 -46.52
C ILE A 628 -5.19 3.04 -45.03
N VAL A 629 -5.85 3.82 -44.17
CA VAL A 629 -5.85 3.57 -42.73
C VAL A 629 -7.28 3.31 -42.28
N LYS A 630 -7.50 2.21 -41.56
CA LYS A 630 -8.77 1.85 -40.92
C LYS A 630 -8.54 1.64 -39.45
N ASN A 631 -9.47 2.09 -38.62
CA ASN A 631 -9.43 1.84 -37.18
C ASN A 631 -9.96 0.43 -36.87
N ILE A 632 -9.53 -0.12 -35.74
CA ILE A 632 -10.14 -1.31 -35.16
C ILE A 632 -10.06 -1.24 -33.63
N VAL A 633 -11.15 -1.59 -32.96
CA VAL A 633 -11.27 -1.64 -31.50
C VAL A 633 -11.17 -3.09 -31.07
N LYS A 634 -10.17 -3.44 -30.25
CA LYS A 634 -10.05 -4.75 -29.61
C LYS A 634 -10.63 -4.68 -28.19
N LEU A 635 -11.69 -5.46 -27.95
CA LEU A 635 -12.33 -5.61 -26.64
C LEU A 635 -11.56 -6.54 -25.72
#